data_AF-B8KJF4-F1
#
_entry.id   AF-B8KJF4-F1
#
_cell.length_a   1.000
_cell.length_b   1.000
_cell.length_c   1.000
_cell.angle_alpha   90.00
_cell.angle_beta   90.00
_cell.angle_gamma   90.00
#
_symmetry.space_group_name_H-M   'P 1'
#
loop_
_entity.id
_entity.type
_entity.pdbx_description
1 polymer ?
#
loop_
_entity_poly.entity_id
_entity_poly.type
_entity_poly.pdbx_seq_one_letter_code
_entity_poly.pdbx_strand_id
1 'polypeptide(L)'
;MSSNDLYGTSVASRRFLFFVALASFSILWLGSLTPFEFTEISLEELKSVARKISGNGMVSRSHVDWGVNVTIMIPTAFAVCGLLCVSVTAVPRAVWALLALLLCLLMSISVEVAQIFTPKRVPSLGDVAAQFLGAWLGVGLWLAYGRQMLELLQPYSALTVATPPVVRASKLWIACFVAYSLLPYDMSLRPSEFFEKWNSGKISIIPFSSSHPSLAEAIYAYATDIAVWIPLGLVALYRYGNNRERGMLFCLGCVSAVELLQLTVISRFTDFGDVILGFSGACLGLWIGSKTDLALGTPHSSPKLPRNSMLYWGAVCLYGLCLIVAYTFPWNFSADPLVVKDAVRLFVSQPFGARYSGNVLAGLFDVVRTTVLFGVLGGALSVAISQSRMSLIERLHVLVTAIFVLVISSSIQVLRVFLPDNGLDLSDVIIALVAGISGLLVGRIFLSAPATPRERIKTRPDYEGGYESPLELSSGESDVMLFQRTSSRRGLTRTALSPFISTTLLLTLFLAGGLTILVSLPMTPYNIKELLSGGSLFLTLPLASLASILAMMFPRIIVAHFLINGHVKVRKVLVAVIGSIFIAWAVAYKIVPRESLYDVMGSPIWTGTPEFFELGWRFFGFFLPVTFVAYWAATRFLLACEPSRVYGLNTRLTVMYCCFVLPLSYFITVLQASTDNIVELLPNNGYSVRTLLWGCYPVLLVFSAHFLASRNFRRLVDASMSVMVVIASAVVGYQIANYGFDFIVIKYGRAFTPLQFLLSPRRGEWIDTDVLPWVFMGVQTAVLVLYSVSLRVAGLWVPRRAASPFKKVGKAENAYSTRSAR
;
A
#
# COMPACT_ATOMS: atom_id res chain seq x y z
N MET A 1 -18.49 -7.10 49.52
CA MET A 1 -19.39 -8.01 48.77
C MET A 1 -18.58 -9.22 48.33
N SER A 2 -19.15 -10.41 48.45
CA SER A 2 -18.43 -11.69 48.51
C SER A 2 -17.54 -11.96 47.29
N SER A 3 -16.42 -12.66 47.50
CA SER A 3 -15.49 -13.13 46.45
C SER A 3 -16.08 -14.20 45.52
N ASN A 4 -17.37 -14.53 45.66
CA ASN A 4 -18.06 -15.54 44.87
C ASN A 4 -18.99 -14.98 43.78
N ASP A 5 -19.24 -13.65 43.75
CA ASP A 5 -20.18 -13.03 42.79
C ASP A 5 -19.51 -12.45 41.51
N LEU A 6 -18.21 -12.66 41.31
CA LEU A 6 -17.42 -12.06 40.21
C LEU A 6 -17.26 -12.94 38.96
N TYR A 7 -17.86 -14.14 38.92
CA TYR A 7 -17.78 -15.06 37.77
C TYR A 7 -18.88 -14.86 36.71
N GLY A 8 -19.30 -13.62 36.48
CA GLY A 8 -20.14 -13.27 35.34
C GLY A 8 -19.33 -13.18 34.04
N THR A 9 -18.69 -14.26 33.58
CA THR A 9 -18.16 -14.28 32.19
C THR A 9 -19.32 -14.15 31.23
N SER A 10 -19.29 -13.16 30.35
CA SER A 10 -20.38 -12.90 29.41
C SER A 10 -20.62 -14.12 28.51
N VAL A 11 -21.88 -14.35 28.11
CA VAL A 11 -22.26 -15.38 27.11
C VAL A 11 -21.39 -15.29 25.84
N ALA A 12 -20.89 -14.10 25.51
CA ALA A 12 -19.99 -13.86 24.39
C ALA A 12 -18.62 -14.57 24.55
N SER A 13 -18.03 -14.55 25.75
CA SER A 13 -16.75 -15.23 26.01
C SER A 13 -16.85 -16.74 25.86
N ARG A 14 -17.96 -17.36 26.33
CA ARG A 14 -18.20 -18.79 26.11
C ARG A 14 -18.39 -19.13 24.64
N ARG A 15 -19.16 -18.33 23.91
CA ARG A 15 -19.35 -18.52 22.46
C ARG A 15 -18.02 -18.45 21.71
N PHE A 16 -17.17 -17.47 22.05
CA PHE A 16 -15.83 -17.35 21.46
C PHE A 16 -14.99 -18.60 21.70
N LEU A 17 -14.86 -19.05 22.94
CA LEU A 17 -14.09 -20.26 23.27
C LEU A 17 -14.66 -21.51 22.57
N PHE A 18 -15.98 -21.61 22.44
CA PHE A 18 -16.62 -22.68 21.67
C PHE A 18 -16.21 -22.66 20.20
N PHE A 19 -16.24 -21.50 19.54
CA PHE A 19 -15.80 -21.38 18.15
C PHE A 19 -14.32 -21.65 17.98
N VAL A 20 -13.45 -21.23 18.92
CA VAL A 20 -12.03 -21.55 18.88
C VAL A 20 -11.81 -23.06 19.01
N ALA A 21 -12.48 -23.72 19.97
CA ALA A 21 -12.40 -25.16 20.15
C ALA A 21 -12.88 -25.92 18.91
N LEU A 22 -14.01 -25.51 18.33
CA LEU A 22 -14.57 -26.12 17.14
C LEU A 22 -13.64 -25.94 15.93
N ALA A 23 -13.14 -24.72 15.68
CA ALA A 23 -12.27 -24.43 14.55
C ALA A 23 -10.94 -25.18 14.64
N SER A 24 -10.28 -25.15 15.81
CA SER A 24 -9.02 -25.86 16.03
C SER A 24 -9.18 -27.37 15.95
N PHE A 25 -10.30 -27.91 16.44
CA PHE A 25 -10.66 -29.31 16.26
C PHE A 25 -10.87 -29.70 14.79
N SER A 26 -11.58 -28.87 14.02
CA SER A 26 -11.77 -29.11 12.60
C SER A 26 -10.45 -29.10 11.84
N ILE A 27 -9.53 -28.19 12.16
CA ILE A 27 -8.19 -28.14 11.55
C ILE A 27 -7.41 -29.42 11.87
N LEU A 28 -7.43 -29.89 13.12
CA LEU A 28 -6.79 -31.15 13.50
C LEU A 28 -7.32 -32.34 12.67
N TRP A 29 -8.64 -32.47 12.53
CA TRP A 29 -9.25 -33.55 11.75
C TRP A 29 -8.98 -33.44 10.25
N LEU A 30 -9.16 -32.26 9.67
CA LEU A 30 -8.95 -32.02 8.24
C LEU A 30 -7.47 -32.22 7.86
N GLY A 31 -6.54 -31.72 8.67
CA GLY A 31 -5.10 -31.87 8.42
C GLY A 31 -4.63 -33.33 8.52
N SER A 32 -5.26 -34.11 9.40
CA SER A 32 -4.85 -35.50 9.66
C SER A 32 -5.45 -36.51 8.68
N LEU A 33 -6.64 -36.23 8.12
CA LEU A 33 -7.36 -37.16 7.23
C LEU A 33 -7.22 -36.85 5.74
N THR A 34 -6.53 -35.79 5.38
CA THR A 34 -6.27 -35.45 3.97
C THR A 34 -5.12 -36.30 3.40
N PRO A 35 -5.23 -36.77 2.14
CA PRO A 35 -6.39 -36.72 1.24
C PRO A 35 -7.44 -37.76 1.66
N PHE A 36 -8.73 -37.42 1.62
CA PHE A 36 -9.87 -38.22 2.12
C PHE A 36 -10.14 -39.51 1.31
N GLU A 37 -9.12 -40.33 1.10
CA GLU A 37 -9.17 -41.61 0.42
C GLU A 37 -9.41 -42.68 1.47
N PHE A 38 -10.67 -43.06 1.71
CA PHE A 38 -11.00 -44.13 2.65
C PHE A 38 -11.07 -45.47 1.91
N THR A 39 -10.33 -46.45 2.39
CA THR A 39 -10.39 -47.84 1.88
C THR A 39 -11.04 -48.76 2.89
N GLU A 40 -11.80 -49.73 2.40
CA GLU A 40 -12.25 -50.84 3.24
C GLU A 40 -11.04 -51.72 3.60
N ILE A 41 -10.86 -51.97 4.89
CA ILE A 41 -9.74 -52.75 5.42
C ILE A 41 -10.31 -54.00 6.09
N SER A 42 -9.70 -55.15 5.81
CA SER A 42 -10.10 -56.42 6.43
C SER A 42 -9.73 -56.46 7.93
N LEU A 43 -10.44 -57.27 8.71
CA LEU A 43 -10.19 -57.39 10.16
C LEU A 43 -8.79 -57.95 10.48
N GLU A 44 -8.22 -58.76 9.58
CA GLU A 44 -6.86 -59.30 9.66
C GLU A 44 -5.81 -58.21 9.42
N GLU A 45 -6.01 -57.36 8.41
CA GLU A 45 -5.12 -56.21 8.13
C GLU A 45 -5.15 -55.21 9.28
N LEU A 46 -6.32 -54.93 9.88
CA LEU A 46 -6.45 -54.05 11.04
C LEU A 46 -5.58 -54.53 12.22
N LYS A 47 -5.60 -55.85 12.51
CA LYS A 47 -4.76 -56.47 13.56
C LYS A 47 -3.27 -56.41 13.22
N SER A 48 -2.91 -56.45 11.93
CA SER A 48 -1.53 -56.34 11.47
C SER A 48 -0.99 -54.90 11.59
N VAL A 49 -1.82 -53.91 11.26
CA VAL A 49 -1.52 -52.48 11.40
C VAL A 49 -1.39 -52.11 12.87
N ALA A 50 -2.31 -52.55 13.73
CA ALA A 50 -2.24 -52.34 15.18
C ALA A 50 -0.94 -52.92 15.79
N ARG A 51 -0.50 -54.10 15.35
CA ARG A 51 0.79 -54.69 15.77
C ARG A 51 1.99 -53.88 15.29
N LYS A 52 1.97 -53.36 14.05
CA LYS A 52 3.04 -52.47 13.53
C LYS A 52 3.13 -51.14 14.28
N ILE A 53 2.00 -50.51 14.61
CA ILE A 53 1.95 -49.28 15.41
C ILE A 53 2.57 -49.52 16.79
N SER A 54 2.21 -50.63 17.44
CA SER A 54 2.78 -51.01 18.75
C SER A 54 4.27 -51.37 18.69
N GLY A 55 4.76 -51.88 17.55
CA GLY A 55 6.14 -52.34 17.39
C GLY A 55 7.15 -51.26 16.96
N ASN A 56 6.71 -50.21 16.26
CA ASN A 56 7.59 -49.16 15.71
C ASN A 56 8.00 -48.07 16.73
N GLY A 57 7.47 -48.10 17.97
CA GLY A 57 7.85 -47.19 19.05
C GLY A 57 7.50 -45.70 18.81
N MET A 58 7.80 -44.86 19.80
CA MET A 58 7.53 -43.40 19.81
C MET A 58 8.42 -42.58 18.83
N VAL A 59 9.04 -43.21 17.82
CA VAL A 59 10.01 -42.55 16.95
C VAL A 59 9.27 -41.69 15.92
N SER A 60 9.26 -40.38 16.13
CA SER A 60 8.77 -39.42 15.14
C SER A 60 9.70 -39.41 13.92
N ARG A 61 9.12 -39.44 12.71
CA ARG A 61 9.86 -39.43 11.44
C ARG A 61 10.53 -38.09 11.12
N SER A 62 10.10 -37.00 11.75
CA SER A 62 10.58 -35.63 11.50
C SER A 62 10.35 -34.74 12.72
N HIS A 63 11.40 -34.01 13.16
CA HIS A 63 11.27 -33.01 14.23
C HIS A 63 10.25 -31.91 13.92
N VAL A 64 10.02 -31.63 12.64
CA VAL A 64 9.05 -30.63 12.18
C VAL A 64 7.63 -31.14 12.36
N ASP A 65 7.35 -32.39 11.97
CA ASP A 65 6.01 -32.99 12.10
C ASP A 65 5.59 -33.10 13.57
N TRP A 66 6.55 -33.48 14.43
CA TRP A 66 6.33 -33.52 15.88
C TRP A 66 5.98 -32.14 16.44
N GLY A 67 6.71 -31.08 16.05
CA GLY A 67 6.43 -29.72 16.47
C GLY A 67 5.07 -29.19 15.99
N VAL A 68 4.65 -29.52 14.77
CA VAL A 68 3.33 -29.17 14.23
C VAL A 68 2.22 -29.85 15.04
N ASN A 69 2.37 -31.14 15.35
CA ASN A 69 1.40 -31.90 16.13
C ASN A 69 1.26 -31.42 17.59
N VAL A 70 2.34 -30.97 18.21
CA VAL A 70 2.26 -30.25 19.50
C VAL A 70 1.48 -28.94 19.33
N THR A 71 1.84 -28.15 18.34
CA THR A 71 1.31 -26.78 18.16
C THR A 71 -0.19 -26.77 17.87
N ILE A 72 -0.68 -27.70 17.04
CA ILE A 72 -2.09 -27.73 16.61
C ILE A 72 -3.05 -28.08 17.77
N MET A 73 -2.61 -28.82 18.79
CA MET A 73 -3.45 -29.21 19.92
C MET A 73 -3.52 -28.13 21.01
N ILE A 74 -2.55 -27.21 21.09
CA ILE A 74 -2.51 -26.15 22.11
C ILE A 74 -3.80 -25.30 22.11
N PRO A 75 -4.27 -24.74 20.98
CA PRO A 75 -5.49 -23.93 20.96
C PRO A 75 -6.74 -24.71 21.34
N THR A 76 -6.83 -25.97 20.90
CA THR A 76 -7.95 -26.87 21.20
C THR A 76 -8.05 -27.11 22.71
N ALA A 77 -6.96 -27.53 23.34
CA ALA A 77 -6.92 -27.83 24.76
C ALA A 77 -7.12 -26.59 25.63
N PHE A 78 -6.56 -25.44 25.23
CA PHE A 78 -6.79 -24.15 25.87
C PHE A 78 -8.29 -23.79 25.87
N ALA A 79 -8.95 -23.90 24.72
CA ALA A 79 -10.36 -23.52 24.56
C ALA A 79 -11.32 -24.49 25.26
N VAL A 80 -11.07 -25.80 25.18
CA VAL A 80 -11.84 -26.85 25.87
C VAL A 80 -11.72 -26.67 27.39
N CYS A 81 -10.51 -26.47 27.91
CA CYS A 81 -10.30 -26.21 29.34
C CYS A 81 -11.03 -24.94 29.77
N GLY A 82 -11.03 -23.90 28.94
CA GLY A 82 -11.78 -22.68 29.21
C GLY A 82 -13.29 -22.84 29.24
N LEU A 83 -13.87 -23.61 28.32
CA LEU A 83 -15.30 -23.91 28.35
C LEU A 83 -15.72 -24.65 29.63
N LEU A 84 -14.92 -25.62 30.05
CA LEU A 84 -15.18 -26.44 31.24
C LEU A 84 -15.00 -25.63 32.53
N CYS A 85 -13.88 -24.92 32.68
CA CYS A 85 -13.58 -24.14 33.88
C CYS A 85 -14.52 -22.94 34.09
N VAL A 86 -15.14 -22.44 33.02
CA VAL A 86 -16.11 -21.33 33.08
C VAL A 86 -17.51 -21.81 33.45
N SER A 87 -17.76 -23.13 33.46
CA SER A 87 -19.10 -23.69 33.57
C SER A 87 -19.61 -23.97 34.99
N VAL A 88 -18.74 -24.17 35.99
CA VAL A 88 -19.16 -24.58 37.34
C VAL A 88 -18.23 -24.02 38.42
N THR A 89 -18.78 -23.31 39.41
CA THR A 89 -18.03 -22.70 40.54
C THR A 89 -17.74 -23.66 41.69
N ALA A 90 -18.42 -24.80 41.76
CA ALA A 90 -18.36 -25.73 42.89
C ALA A 90 -17.23 -26.77 42.80
N VAL A 91 -16.63 -26.97 41.62
CA VAL A 91 -15.63 -28.03 41.37
C VAL A 91 -14.24 -27.41 41.21
N PRO A 92 -13.18 -27.96 41.83
CA PRO A 92 -11.82 -27.46 41.69
C PRO A 92 -11.37 -27.42 40.23
N ARG A 93 -10.70 -26.34 39.80
CA ARG A 93 -10.20 -26.18 38.41
C ARG A 93 -9.31 -27.32 37.95
N ALA A 94 -8.60 -27.98 38.87
CA ALA A 94 -7.78 -29.16 38.58
C ALA A 94 -8.60 -30.32 37.98
N VAL A 95 -9.84 -30.52 38.43
CA VAL A 95 -10.72 -31.57 37.92
C VAL A 95 -11.15 -31.27 36.48
N TRP A 96 -11.50 -30.02 36.18
CA TRP A 96 -11.82 -29.59 34.82
C TRP A 96 -10.62 -29.63 33.88
N ALA A 97 -9.42 -29.30 34.38
CA ALA A 97 -8.18 -29.45 33.64
C ALA A 97 -7.89 -30.93 33.30
N LEU A 98 -8.08 -31.84 34.25
CA LEU A 98 -7.96 -33.29 34.02
C LEU A 98 -8.98 -33.79 32.98
N LEU A 99 -10.24 -33.35 33.08
CA LEU A 99 -11.26 -33.70 32.10
C LEU A 99 -10.91 -33.17 30.70
N ALA A 100 -10.40 -31.93 30.59
CA ALA A 100 -9.94 -31.37 29.33
C ALA A 100 -8.81 -32.20 28.71
N LEU A 101 -7.81 -32.61 29.51
CA LEU A 101 -6.73 -33.49 29.06
C LEU A 101 -7.26 -34.84 28.57
N LEU A 102 -8.20 -35.44 29.31
CA LEU A 102 -8.82 -36.70 28.90
C LEU A 102 -9.55 -36.58 27.57
N LEU A 103 -10.32 -35.50 27.38
CA LEU A 103 -11.02 -35.24 26.10
C LEU A 103 -10.03 -35.04 24.96
N CYS A 104 -8.95 -34.28 25.16
CA CYS A 104 -7.92 -34.09 24.15
C CYS A 104 -7.17 -35.39 23.80
N LEU A 105 -6.94 -36.27 24.78
CA LEU A 105 -6.34 -37.58 24.54
C LEU A 105 -7.26 -38.47 23.70
N LEU A 106 -8.55 -38.53 24.05
CA LEU A 106 -9.55 -39.27 23.28
C LEU A 106 -9.68 -38.74 21.85
N MET A 107 -9.68 -37.41 21.68
CA MET A 107 -9.65 -36.77 20.36
C MET A 107 -8.41 -37.20 19.56
N SER A 108 -7.23 -37.14 20.15
CA SER A 108 -5.98 -37.54 19.50
C SER A 108 -6.00 -39.00 19.04
N ILE A 109 -6.44 -39.91 19.91
CA ILE A 109 -6.59 -41.33 19.58
C ILE A 109 -7.61 -41.53 18.45
N SER A 110 -8.77 -40.85 18.50
CA SER A 110 -9.79 -40.99 17.46
C SER A 110 -9.30 -40.55 16.07
N VAL A 111 -8.47 -39.51 16.01
CA VAL A 111 -7.87 -39.04 14.75
C VAL A 111 -6.93 -40.10 14.17
N GLU A 112 -6.05 -40.67 14.99
CA GLU A 112 -5.13 -41.73 14.56
C GLU A 112 -5.85 -43.02 14.17
N VAL A 113 -6.92 -43.40 14.87
CA VAL A 113 -7.78 -44.52 14.49
C VAL A 113 -8.44 -44.26 13.13
N ALA A 114 -8.90 -43.03 12.88
CA ALA A 114 -9.48 -42.67 11.59
C ALA A 114 -8.46 -42.71 10.44
N GLN A 115 -7.17 -42.44 10.70
CA GLN A 115 -6.10 -42.57 9.72
C GLN A 115 -5.80 -44.02 9.32
N ILE A 116 -6.20 -45.01 10.11
CA ILE A 116 -6.04 -46.42 9.72
C ILE A 116 -6.72 -46.67 8.36
N PHE A 117 -7.86 -46.00 8.13
CA PHE A 117 -8.65 -46.15 6.92
C PHE A 117 -8.13 -45.34 5.72
N THR A 118 -7.04 -44.57 5.86
CA THR A 118 -6.48 -43.74 4.78
C THR A 118 -5.13 -44.27 4.28
N PRO A 119 -5.04 -44.82 3.05
CA PRO A 119 -3.85 -45.56 2.57
C PRO A 119 -2.55 -44.75 2.56
N LYS A 120 -2.65 -43.43 2.43
CA LYS A 120 -1.51 -42.50 2.32
C LYS A 120 -1.01 -42.00 3.68
N ARG A 121 -1.71 -42.30 4.78
CA ARG A 121 -1.31 -41.91 6.13
C ARG A 121 -0.89 -43.14 6.92
N VAL A 122 0.09 -42.95 7.80
CA VAL A 122 0.59 -44.01 8.67
C VAL A 122 0.32 -43.56 10.10
N PRO A 123 -0.61 -44.22 10.81
CA PRO A 123 -0.91 -43.86 12.18
C PRO A 123 0.30 -44.06 13.10
N SER A 124 0.47 -43.17 14.08
CA SER A 124 1.66 -43.06 14.91
C SER A 124 1.34 -42.72 16.36
N LEU A 125 1.85 -43.53 17.30
CA LEU A 125 1.81 -43.20 18.74
C LEU A 125 2.64 -41.95 19.07
N GLY A 126 3.64 -41.63 18.24
CA GLY A 126 4.42 -40.41 18.38
C GLY A 126 3.59 -39.14 18.18
N ASP A 127 2.59 -39.19 17.30
CA ASP A 127 1.69 -38.07 17.02
C ASP A 127 0.66 -37.92 18.13
N VAL A 128 0.18 -39.03 18.70
CA VAL A 128 -0.63 -39.01 19.93
C VAL A 128 0.13 -38.37 21.08
N ALA A 129 1.39 -38.76 21.28
CA ALA A 129 2.24 -38.20 22.34
C ALA A 129 2.50 -36.70 22.13
N ALA A 130 2.80 -36.27 20.90
CA ALA A 130 3.01 -34.88 20.54
C ALA A 130 1.74 -34.03 20.80
N GLN A 131 0.60 -34.49 20.30
CA GLN A 131 -0.68 -33.81 20.52
C GLN A 131 -1.02 -33.75 22.02
N PHE A 132 -0.82 -34.84 22.76
CA PHE A 132 -1.08 -34.86 24.20
C PHE A 132 -0.16 -33.90 24.98
N LEU A 133 1.11 -33.77 24.58
CA LEU A 133 2.01 -32.74 25.12
C LEU A 133 1.49 -31.33 24.82
N GLY A 134 1.02 -31.09 23.59
CA GLY A 134 0.33 -29.85 23.22
C GLY A 134 -0.91 -29.58 24.08
N ALA A 135 -1.64 -30.63 24.47
CA ALA A 135 -2.79 -30.51 25.36
C ALA A 135 -2.39 -30.06 26.77
N TRP A 136 -1.31 -30.62 27.33
CA TRP A 136 -0.73 -30.17 28.59
C TRP A 136 -0.35 -28.69 28.56
N LEU A 137 0.31 -28.24 27.49
CA LEU A 137 0.68 -26.84 27.30
C LEU A 137 -0.56 -25.93 27.17
N GLY A 138 -1.56 -26.31 26.38
CA GLY A 138 -2.80 -25.53 26.20
C GLY A 138 -3.60 -25.40 27.50
N VAL A 139 -3.74 -26.48 28.27
CA VAL A 139 -4.38 -26.46 29.60
C VAL A 139 -3.57 -25.60 30.57
N GLY A 140 -2.24 -25.74 30.59
CA GLY A 140 -1.35 -24.92 31.41
C GLY A 140 -1.48 -23.42 31.10
N LEU A 141 -1.51 -23.05 29.82
CA LEU A 141 -1.72 -21.68 29.36
C LEU A 141 -3.09 -21.14 29.79
N TRP A 142 -4.14 -21.95 29.75
CA TRP A 142 -5.46 -21.55 30.23
C TRP A 142 -5.44 -21.27 31.73
N LEU A 143 -4.86 -22.16 32.52
CA LEU A 143 -4.79 -22.01 33.97
C LEU A 143 -3.96 -20.80 34.39
N ALA A 144 -2.88 -20.50 33.66
CA ALA A 144 -2.00 -19.37 33.94
C ALA A 144 -2.56 -18.02 33.45
N TYR A 145 -3.05 -17.96 32.21
CA TYR A 145 -3.35 -16.70 31.52
C TYR A 145 -4.80 -16.57 31.03
N GLY A 146 -5.63 -17.61 31.15
CA GLY A 146 -6.99 -17.64 30.59
C GLY A 146 -7.87 -16.48 31.08
N ARG A 147 -7.73 -16.10 32.35
CA ARG A 147 -8.43 -14.93 32.92
C ARG A 147 -7.99 -13.62 32.28
N GLN A 148 -6.69 -13.36 32.22
CA GLN A 148 -6.14 -12.12 31.64
C GLN A 148 -6.48 -12.02 30.16
N MET A 149 -6.48 -13.15 29.44
CA MET A 149 -6.88 -13.19 28.03
C MET A 149 -8.36 -12.85 27.86
N LEU A 150 -9.24 -13.38 28.71
CA LEU A 150 -10.66 -13.01 28.69
C LEU A 150 -10.89 -11.54 29.08
N GLU A 151 -10.12 -11.02 30.04
CA GLU A 151 -10.15 -9.60 30.44
C GLU A 151 -9.63 -8.67 29.34
N LEU A 152 -8.67 -9.09 28.51
CA LEU A 152 -8.26 -8.36 27.30
C LEU A 152 -9.34 -8.37 26.22
N LEU A 153 -10.17 -9.42 26.17
CA LEU A 153 -11.29 -9.56 25.22
C LEU A 153 -12.58 -8.86 25.68
N GLN A 154 -12.76 -8.63 26.99
CA GLN A 154 -13.94 -7.96 27.55
C GLN A 154 -14.15 -6.51 27.06
N PRO A 155 -13.11 -5.63 27.02
CA PRO A 155 -13.21 -4.29 26.44
C PRO A 155 -13.70 -4.34 24.99
N TYR A 156 -13.26 -5.33 24.20
CA TYR A 156 -13.72 -5.49 22.83
C TYR A 156 -15.20 -5.84 22.73
N SER A 157 -15.76 -6.61 23.68
CA SER A 157 -17.20 -6.95 23.70
C SER A 157 -18.11 -5.78 24.11
N ALA A 158 -17.64 -4.87 24.97
CA ALA A 158 -18.37 -3.67 25.37
C ALA A 158 -18.21 -2.52 24.36
N LEU A 159 -17.01 -2.33 23.78
CA LEU A 159 -16.76 -1.37 22.70
C LEU A 159 -17.41 -1.79 21.37
N THR A 160 -17.64 -3.09 21.13
CA THR A 160 -18.33 -3.53 19.89
C THR A 160 -19.80 -3.12 19.85
N VAL A 161 -20.45 -2.93 20.99
CA VAL A 161 -21.85 -2.46 21.05
C VAL A 161 -21.97 -1.00 20.60
N ALA A 162 -20.97 -0.16 20.88
CA ALA A 162 -20.94 1.25 20.47
C ALA A 162 -20.34 1.48 19.07
N THR A 163 -19.63 0.50 18.50
CA THR A 163 -19.06 0.62 17.14
C THR A 163 -20.10 0.37 16.05
N PRO A 164 -20.18 1.25 15.03
CA PRO A 164 -21.08 1.04 13.89
C PRO A 164 -20.86 -0.32 13.21
N PRO A 165 -21.93 -1.00 12.74
CA PRO A 165 -21.83 -2.31 12.10
C PRO A 165 -20.80 -2.37 10.96
N VAL A 166 -20.72 -1.31 10.14
CA VAL A 166 -19.76 -1.20 9.03
C VAL A 166 -18.30 -1.19 9.50
N VAL A 167 -18.00 -0.57 10.64
CA VAL A 167 -16.64 -0.54 11.21
C VAL A 167 -16.30 -1.89 11.81
N ARG A 168 -17.26 -2.57 12.44
CA ARG A 168 -17.07 -3.94 12.93
C ARG A 168 -16.78 -4.92 11.80
N ALA A 169 -17.57 -4.88 10.73
CA ALA A 169 -17.35 -5.66 9.53
C ALA A 169 -15.98 -5.34 8.90
N SER A 170 -15.60 -4.06 8.84
CA SER A 170 -14.29 -3.64 8.31
C SER A 170 -13.11 -4.17 9.15
N LYS A 171 -13.23 -4.16 10.49
CA LYS A 171 -12.21 -4.75 11.37
C LYS A 171 -12.08 -6.26 11.16
N LEU A 172 -13.20 -6.97 11.04
CA LEU A 172 -13.21 -8.41 10.77
C LEU A 172 -12.58 -8.70 9.40
N TRP A 173 -12.95 -7.94 8.37
CA TRP A 173 -12.35 -8.04 7.04
C TRP A 173 -10.83 -7.87 7.07
N ILE A 174 -10.32 -6.81 7.71
CA ILE A 174 -8.88 -6.57 7.81
C ILE A 174 -8.19 -7.72 8.55
N ALA A 175 -8.78 -8.23 9.64
CA ALA A 175 -8.21 -9.37 10.36
C ALA A 175 -8.15 -10.63 9.48
N CYS A 176 -9.23 -10.96 8.77
CA CYS A 176 -9.27 -12.07 7.83
C CYS A 176 -8.29 -11.86 6.67
N PHE A 177 -8.19 -10.64 6.15
CA PHE A 177 -7.29 -10.30 5.05
C PHE A 177 -5.83 -10.42 5.48
N VAL A 178 -5.43 -9.87 6.64
CA VAL A 178 -4.07 -10.03 7.18
C VAL A 178 -3.75 -11.52 7.37
N ALA A 179 -4.68 -12.30 7.94
CA ALA A 179 -4.48 -13.74 8.06
C ALA A 179 -4.29 -14.41 6.69
N TYR A 180 -5.08 -14.02 5.68
CA TYR A 180 -4.99 -14.52 4.31
C TYR A 180 -3.68 -14.12 3.62
N SER A 181 -3.22 -12.88 3.77
CA SER A 181 -2.00 -12.36 3.16
C SER A 181 -0.75 -13.12 3.58
N LEU A 182 -0.77 -13.74 4.77
CA LEU A 182 0.36 -14.45 5.35
C LEU A 182 0.37 -15.95 5.04
N LEU A 183 -0.71 -16.51 4.47
CA LEU A 183 -0.75 -17.89 3.99
C LEU A 183 0.33 -18.12 2.91
N PRO A 184 1.11 -19.22 2.88
CA PRO A 184 1.03 -20.45 3.70
C PRO A 184 1.45 -20.39 5.18
N TYR A 185 1.97 -19.27 5.65
CA TYR A 185 2.71 -19.13 6.91
C TYR A 185 4.08 -19.82 6.91
N ASP A 186 4.70 -20.04 5.74
CA ASP A 186 6.09 -20.47 5.59
C ASP A 186 7.06 -19.28 5.82
N MET A 187 7.02 -18.74 7.03
CA MET A 187 7.83 -17.60 7.43
C MET A 187 9.28 -18.00 7.71
N SER A 188 10.23 -17.23 7.20
CA SER A 188 11.64 -17.35 7.53
C SER A 188 12.29 -16.00 7.79
N LEU A 189 13.33 -16.04 8.62
CA LEU A 189 14.18 -14.91 8.98
C LEU A 189 15.64 -15.15 8.56
N ARG A 190 15.91 -16.22 7.80
CA ARG A 190 17.28 -16.56 7.36
C ARG A 190 17.71 -15.64 6.21
N PRO A 191 18.85 -14.92 6.33
CA PRO A 191 19.33 -14.01 5.29
C PRO A 191 19.55 -14.68 3.92
N SER A 192 19.98 -15.95 3.90
CA SER A 192 20.18 -16.71 2.66
C SER A 192 18.87 -16.90 1.88
N GLU A 193 17.77 -17.19 2.59
CA GLU A 193 16.46 -17.41 1.97
C GLU A 193 15.85 -16.09 1.43
N PHE A 194 16.15 -14.95 2.06
CA PHE A 194 15.81 -13.64 1.50
C PHE A 194 16.58 -13.35 0.20
N PHE A 195 17.86 -13.71 0.14
CA PHE A 195 18.67 -13.54 -1.07
C PHE A 195 18.19 -14.44 -2.21
N GLU A 196 17.81 -15.69 -1.91
CA GLU A 196 17.18 -16.58 -2.89
C GLU A 196 15.84 -16.03 -3.37
N LYS A 197 15.00 -15.53 -2.45
CA LYS A 197 13.72 -14.89 -2.78
C LYS A 197 13.93 -13.68 -3.71
N TRP A 198 14.93 -12.85 -3.42
CA TRP A 198 15.33 -11.73 -4.27
C TRP A 198 15.73 -12.19 -5.68
N ASN A 199 16.65 -13.16 -5.77
CA ASN A 199 17.14 -13.67 -7.05
C ASN A 199 16.05 -14.39 -7.87
N SER A 200 15.06 -14.98 -7.19
CA SER A 200 13.91 -15.60 -7.84
C SER A 200 12.88 -14.59 -8.38
N GLY A 201 13.11 -13.28 -8.24
CA GLY A 201 12.21 -12.24 -8.71
C GLY A 201 10.95 -12.06 -7.86
N LYS A 202 10.90 -12.66 -6.66
CA LYS A 202 9.75 -12.55 -5.74
C LYS A 202 9.75 -11.27 -4.91
N ILE A 203 10.78 -10.43 -5.02
CA ILE A 203 10.86 -9.12 -4.37
C ILE A 203 10.97 -8.05 -5.45
N SER A 204 9.93 -7.26 -5.61
CA SER A 204 9.88 -6.12 -6.54
C SER A 204 9.95 -4.82 -5.78
N ILE A 205 11.06 -4.10 -5.92
CA ILE A 205 11.23 -2.75 -5.34
C ILE A 205 10.67 -1.68 -6.29
N ILE A 206 10.70 -1.93 -7.60
CA ILE A 206 10.25 -0.97 -8.59
C ILE A 206 8.75 -1.16 -8.78
N PRO A 207 7.91 -0.21 -8.35
CA PRO A 207 6.47 -0.39 -8.45
C PRO A 207 6.04 -0.47 -9.92
N PHE A 208 5.07 -1.36 -10.18
CA PHE A 208 4.48 -1.60 -11.50
C PHE A 208 5.47 -2.14 -12.55
N SER A 209 6.60 -2.73 -12.13
CA SER A 209 7.53 -3.39 -13.07
C SER A 209 7.00 -4.71 -13.62
N SER A 210 5.94 -5.27 -13.03
CA SER A 210 5.29 -6.49 -13.48
C SER A 210 4.58 -6.28 -14.82
N SER A 211 4.95 -7.08 -15.82
CA SER A 211 4.27 -7.09 -17.12
C SER A 211 2.98 -7.88 -17.03
N HIS A 212 1.86 -7.26 -17.44
CA HIS A 212 0.58 -7.94 -17.61
C HIS A 212 0.35 -8.28 -19.09
N PRO A 213 -0.12 -9.50 -19.42
CA PRO A 213 -0.41 -9.92 -20.80
C PRO A 213 -1.42 -9.03 -21.53
N SER A 214 -2.40 -8.47 -20.80
CA SER A 214 -3.45 -7.63 -21.37
C SER A 214 -3.80 -6.44 -20.47
N LEU A 215 -4.34 -5.37 -21.07
CA LEU A 215 -4.85 -4.20 -20.33
C LEU A 215 -5.98 -4.59 -19.36
N ALA A 216 -6.83 -5.53 -19.76
CA ALA A 216 -7.93 -6.01 -18.92
C ALA A 216 -7.41 -6.71 -17.65
N GLU A 217 -6.37 -7.52 -17.77
CA GLU A 217 -5.70 -8.15 -16.63
C GLU A 217 -5.02 -7.15 -15.70
N ALA A 218 -4.35 -6.14 -16.27
CA ALA A 218 -3.75 -5.06 -15.48
C ALA A 218 -4.80 -4.28 -14.69
N ILE A 219 -5.90 -3.90 -15.34
CA ILE A 219 -7.01 -3.18 -14.67
C ILE A 219 -7.61 -4.05 -13.57
N TYR A 220 -7.84 -5.34 -13.84
CA TYR A 220 -8.38 -6.26 -12.85
C TYR A 220 -7.48 -6.36 -11.62
N ALA A 221 -6.18 -6.65 -11.82
CA ALA A 221 -5.20 -6.78 -10.75
C ALA A 221 -5.15 -5.52 -9.87
N TYR A 222 -4.93 -4.36 -10.48
CA TYR A 222 -4.82 -3.10 -9.74
C TYR A 222 -6.13 -2.71 -9.06
N ALA A 223 -7.29 -2.95 -9.68
CA ALA A 223 -8.57 -2.66 -9.08
C ALA A 223 -8.85 -3.54 -7.86
N THR A 224 -8.49 -4.83 -7.93
CA THR A 224 -8.65 -5.74 -6.78
C THR A 224 -7.76 -5.34 -5.61
N ASP A 225 -6.50 -4.98 -5.86
CA ASP A 225 -5.57 -4.55 -4.81
C ASP A 225 -6.05 -3.27 -4.12
N ILE A 226 -6.59 -2.32 -4.88
CA ILE A 226 -7.21 -1.11 -4.31
C ILE A 226 -8.45 -1.48 -3.49
N ALA A 227 -9.34 -2.32 -4.02
CA ALA A 227 -10.63 -2.62 -3.41
C ALA A 227 -10.50 -3.29 -2.03
N VAL A 228 -9.57 -4.22 -1.89
CA VAL A 228 -9.37 -5.01 -0.66
C VAL A 228 -8.97 -4.14 0.54
N TRP A 229 -8.31 -3.01 0.30
CA TRP A 229 -7.85 -2.11 1.36
C TRP A 229 -8.83 -0.97 1.71
N ILE A 230 -9.94 -0.81 0.99
CA ILE A 230 -10.99 0.19 1.31
C ILE A 230 -11.45 0.11 2.78
N PRO A 231 -11.71 -1.08 3.36
CA PRO A 231 -12.20 -1.17 4.75
C PRO A 231 -11.22 -0.61 5.79
N LEU A 232 -9.91 -0.64 5.53
CA LEU A 232 -8.90 -0.03 6.40
C LEU A 232 -9.12 1.48 6.55
N GLY A 233 -9.51 2.15 5.46
CA GLY A 233 -9.84 3.57 5.47
C GLY A 233 -11.03 3.92 6.36
N LEU A 234 -12.05 3.05 6.40
CA LEU A 234 -13.22 3.24 7.26
C LEU A 234 -12.86 3.08 8.75
N VAL A 235 -11.99 2.12 9.08
CA VAL A 235 -11.46 1.93 10.44
C VAL A 235 -10.61 3.13 10.86
N ALA A 236 -9.75 3.62 9.97
CA ALA A 236 -8.93 4.79 10.22
C ALA A 236 -9.78 6.05 10.45
N LEU A 237 -10.84 6.24 9.67
CA LEU A 237 -11.78 7.35 9.86
C LEU A 237 -12.48 7.26 11.23
N TYR A 238 -12.98 6.09 11.61
CA TYR A 238 -13.63 5.89 12.90
C TYR A 238 -12.67 6.14 14.08
N ARG A 239 -11.40 5.75 13.94
CA ARG A 239 -10.38 5.90 15.00
C ARG A 239 -9.88 7.33 15.16
N TYR A 240 -9.65 8.04 14.05
CA TYR A 240 -8.99 9.35 14.06
C TYR A 240 -9.92 10.51 13.68
N GLY A 241 -11.20 10.23 13.41
CA GLY A 241 -12.21 11.21 13.02
C GLY A 241 -11.76 12.05 11.83
N ASN A 242 -11.95 13.37 11.93
CA ASN A 242 -11.55 14.32 10.89
C ASN A 242 -10.02 14.54 10.77
N ASN A 243 -9.19 13.94 11.63
CA ASN A 243 -7.74 14.03 11.50
C ASN A 243 -7.23 13.08 10.38
N ARG A 244 -7.44 13.52 9.14
CA ARG A 244 -7.10 12.77 7.93
C ARG A 244 -5.63 12.43 7.84
N GLU A 245 -4.74 13.26 8.36
CA GLU A 245 -3.30 12.99 8.34
C GLU A 245 -2.94 11.78 9.20
N ARG A 246 -3.44 11.73 10.44
CA ARG A 246 -3.25 10.55 11.31
C ARG A 246 -3.92 9.30 10.75
N GLY A 247 -5.11 9.46 10.14
CA GLY A 247 -5.78 8.37 9.43
C GLY A 247 -4.96 7.82 8.27
N MET A 248 -4.43 8.69 7.40
CA MET A 248 -3.57 8.29 6.29
C MET A 248 -2.26 7.66 6.77
N LEU A 249 -1.59 8.23 7.78
CA LEU A 249 -0.38 7.64 8.35
C LEU A 249 -0.62 6.25 8.93
N PHE A 250 -1.75 6.06 9.62
CA PHE A 250 -2.16 4.74 10.10
C PHE A 250 -2.41 3.77 8.96
N CYS A 251 -3.11 4.19 7.90
CA CYS A 251 -3.35 3.36 6.72
C CYS A 251 -2.02 2.94 6.06
N LEU A 252 -1.12 3.91 5.81
CA LEU A 252 0.18 3.63 5.22
C LEU A 252 1.00 2.66 6.08
N GLY A 253 0.99 2.85 7.41
CA GLY A 253 1.67 1.97 8.35
C GLY A 253 1.12 0.54 8.31
N CYS A 254 -0.20 0.36 8.28
CA CYS A 254 -0.82 -0.97 8.21
C CYS A 254 -0.55 -1.67 6.88
N VAL A 255 -0.67 -0.97 5.75
CA VAL A 255 -0.38 -1.55 4.42
C VAL A 255 1.08 -1.96 4.34
N SER A 256 1.99 -1.06 4.73
CA SER A 256 3.43 -1.35 4.74
C SER A 256 3.78 -2.50 5.68
N ALA A 257 3.11 -2.61 6.84
CA ALA A 257 3.35 -3.71 7.78
C ALA A 257 2.95 -5.07 7.19
N VAL A 258 1.84 -5.15 6.45
CA VAL A 258 1.45 -6.41 5.79
C VAL A 258 2.46 -6.80 4.72
N GLU A 259 2.91 -5.85 3.91
CA GLU A 259 3.93 -6.09 2.89
C GLU A 259 5.27 -6.55 3.49
N LEU A 260 5.69 -5.91 4.60
CA LEU A 260 6.89 -6.31 5.34
C LEU A 260 6.75 -7.68 6.00
N LEU A 261 5.54 -8.07 6.44
CA LEU A 261 5.31 -9.42 6.92
C LEU A 261 5.34 -10.43 5.77
N GLN A 262 4.79 -10.09 4.59
CA GLN A 262 4.89 -10.94 3.40
C GLN A 262 6.33 -11.11 2.91
N LEU A 263 7.21 -10.14 3.16
CA LEU A 263 8.65 -10.31 2.91
C LEU A 263 9.18 -11.58 3.61
N THR A 264 8.75 -11.85 4.85
CA THR A 264 9.14 -13.03 5.62
C THR A 264 8.56 -14.35 5.10
N VAL A 265 7.50 -14.32 4.29
CA VAL A 265 6.82 -15.51 3.75
C VAL A 265 7.49 -15.92 2.44
N ILE A 266 8.22 -17.04 2.41
CA ILE A 266 9.08 -17.44 1.28
C ILE A 266 8.27 -17.66 -0.01
N SER A 267 7.08 -18.23 0.12
CA SER A 267 6.20 -18.53 -1.01
C SER A 267 5.50 -17.30 -1.60
N ARG A 268 5.47 -16.16 -0.89
CA ARG A 268 4.76 -14.95 -1.34
C ARG A 268 5.66 -13.97 -2.08
N PHE A 269 5.06 -13.23 -3.01
CA PHE A 269 5.67 -12.06 -3.61
C PHE A 269 5.61 -10.89 -2.64
N THR A 270 6.57 -9.98 -2.77
CA THR A 270 6.61 -8.72 -2.05
C THR A 270 6.85 -7.62 -3.07
N ASP A 271 5.85 -6.76 -3.30
CA ASP A 271 5.88 -5.70 -4.31
C ASP A 271 5.60 -4.34 -3.69
N PHE A 272 6.51 -3.38 -3.92
CA PHE A 272 6.30 -2.01 -3.49
C PHE A 272 5.06 -1.35 -4.15
N GLY A 273 4.65 -1.83 -5.33
CA GLY A 273 3.40 -1.47 -5.99
C GLY A 273 2.16 -1.77 -5.12
N ASP A 274 2.15 -2.90 -4.40
CA ASP A 274 1.04 -3.30 -3.53
C ASP A 274 0.87 -2.35 -2.35
N VAL A 275 1.97 -1.75 -1.87
CA VAL A 275 1.92 -0.68 -0.85
C VAL A 275 1.21 0.56 -1.39
N ILE A 276 1.49 0.94 -2.64
CA ILE A 276 0.88 2.11 -3.29
C ILE A 276 -0.60 1.86 -3.57
N LEU A 277 -0.94 0.69 -4.12
CA LEU A 277 -2.32 0.30 -4.44
C LEU A 277 -3.15 0.16 -3.17
N GLY A 278 -2.62 -0.52 -2.14
CA GLY A 278 -3.28 -0.67 -0.86
C GLY A 278 -3.46 0.65 -0.11
N PHE A 279 -2.45 1.53 -0.13
CA PHE A 279 -2.59 2.87 0.44
C PHE A 279 -3.65 3.71 -0.30
N SER A 280 -3.72 3.59 -1.63
CA SER A 280 -4.74 4.24 -2.47
C SER A 280 -6.13 3.73 -2.13
N GLY A 281 -6.30 2.41 -1.97
CA GLY A 281 -7.53 1.78 -1.49
C GLY A 281 -7.97 2.28 -0.12
N ALA A 282 -7.05 2.33 0.84
CA ALA A 282 -7.34 2.84 2.17
C ALA A 282 -7.69 4.34 2.16
N CYS A 283 -7.06 5.15 1.31
CA CYS A 283 -7.42 6.55 1.11
C CYS A 283 -8.81 6.71 0.48
N LEU A 284 -9.17 5.85 -0.47
CA LEU A 284 -10.51 5.80 -1.04
C LEU A 284 -11.55 5.46 0.04
N GLY A 285 -11.25 4.51 0.92
CA GLY A 285 -12.08 4.20 2.10
C GLY A 285 -12.26 5.37 3.05
N LEU A 286 -11.19 6.10 3.37
CA LEU A 286 -11.26 7.35 4.16
C LEU A 286 -12.17 8.39 3.48
N TRP A 287 -12.06 8.54 2.17
CA TRP A 287 -12.87 9.48 1.40
C TRP A 287 -14.36 9.09 1.37
N ILE A 288 -14.66 7.82 1.07
CA ILE A 288 -16.03 7.28 1.09
C ILE A 288 -16.64 7.45 2.48
N GLY A 289 -15.93 7.03 3.53
CA GLY A 289 -16.39 7.16 4.90
C GLY A 289 -16.62 8.61 5.31
N SER A 290 -15.80 9.56 4.83
CA SER A 290 -15.94 10.98 5.18
C SER A 290 -17.20 11.65 4.62
N LYS A 291 -17.85 11.01 3.64
CA LYS A 291 -19.16 11.43 3.12
C LYS A 291 -20.33 10.86 3.90
N THR A 292 -20.07 10.05 4.93
CA THR A 292 -21.07 9.42 5.80
C THR A 292 -20.93 9.95 7.23
N ASP A 293 -21.95 9.75 8.07
CA ASP A 293 -21.94 10.17 9.47
C ASP A 293 -20.85 9.49 10.34
N LEU A 294 -20.08 8.56 9.76
CA LEU A 294 -18.98 7.86 10.40
C LEU A 294 -17.88 8.78 10.94
N ALA A 295 -17.68 9.95 10.32
CA ALA A 295 -16.62 10.90 10.69
C ALA A 295 -16.87 11.64 12.01
N LEU A 296 -18.14 11.72 12.46
CA LEU A 296 -18.53 12.50 13.63
C LEU A 296 -18.31 11.76 14.96
N GLY A 297 -17.96 10.46 14.92
CA GLY A 297 -17.65 9.68 16.12
C GLY A 297 -18.75 9.67 17.18
N THR A 298 -19.97 10.13 16.85
CA THR A 298 -21.09 10.21 17.77
C THR A 298 -21.63 8.79 17.97
N PRO A 299 -21.51 8.21 19.19
CA PRO A 299 -22.05 6.87 19.45
C PRO A 299 -23.59 6.80 19.39
N HIS A 300 -24.24 7.95 19.21
CA HIS A 300 -25.69 8.12 19.34
C HIS A 300 -26.45 8.14 18.00
N SER A 301 -25.74 8.16 16.88
CA SER A 301 -26.34 8.14 15.55
C SER A 301 -25.78 6.95 14.79
N SER A 302 -26.30 5.75 15.07
CA SER A 302 -26.13 4.64 14.13
C SER A 302 -26.58 5.14 12.75
N PRO A 303 -25.70 5.18 11.74
CA PRO A 303 -26.08 5.66 10.41
C PRO A 303 -27.26 4.79 9.98
N LYS A 304 -28.45 5.40 9.89
CA LYS A 304 -29.63 4.68 9.45
C LYS A 304 -29.32 4.26 8.02
N LEU A 305 -29.18 2.96 7.78
CA LEU A 305 -29.02 2.45 6.42
C LEU A 305 -30.19 3.02 5.60
N PRO A 306 -29.92 3.67 4.44
CA PRO A 306 -31.00 4.17 3.60
C PRO A 306 -31.94 3.00 3.31
N ARG A 307 -33.24 3.17 3.57
CA ARG A 307 -34.25 2.10 3.51
C ARG A 307 -34.63 1.77 2.06
N ASN A 308 -33.63 1.53 1.21
CA ASN A 308 -33.75 1.23 -0.20
C ASN A 308 -33.30 -0.21 -0.46
N SER A 309 -34.23 -1.14 -0.27
CA SER A 309 -34.04 -2.59 -0.51
C SER A 309 -33.41 -2.87 -1.88
N MET A 310 -33.81 -2.15 -2.92
CA MET A 310 -33.35 -2.39 -4.30
C MET A 310 -31.85 -2.12 -4.47
N LEU A 311 -31.31 -1.12 -3.77
CA LEU A 311 -29.88 -0.83 -3.78
C LEU A 311 -29.06 -1.99 -3.21
N TYR A 312 -29.50 -2.57 -2.08
CA TYR A 312 -28.79 -3.67 -1.43
C TYR A 312 -28.87 -4.97 -2.23
N TRP A 313 -30.05 -5.29 -2.77
CA TRP A 313 -30.20 -6.42 -3.68
C TRP A 313 -29.35 -6.24 -4.95
N GLY A 314 -29.32 -5.03 -5.53
CA GLY A 314 -28.45 -4.70 -6.64
C GLY A 314 -26.97 -4.90 -6.31
N ALA A 315 -26.52 -4.47 -5.13
CA ALA A 315 -25.14 -4.66 -4.67
C ALA A 315 -24.79 -6.14 -4.44
N VAL A 316 -25.71 -6.94 -3.88
CA VAL A 316 -25.53 -8.39 -3.70
C VAL A 316 -25.45 -9.10 -5.05
N CYS A 317 -26.33 -8.77 -6.00
CA CYS A 317 -26.28 -9.32 -7.36
C CYS A 317 -24.99 -8.95 -8.08
N LEU A 318 -24.55 -7.70 -7.96
CA LEU A 318 -23.28 -7.25 -8.53
C LEU A 318 -22.10 -8.01 -7.92
N TYR A 319 -22.07 -8.19 -6.59
CA TYR A 319 -21.02 -8.98 -5.93
C TYR A 319 -21.04 -10.45 -6.36
N GLY A 320 -22.23 -11.06 -6.50
CA GLY A 320 -22.39 -12.40 -7.05
C GLY A 320 -21.83 -12.52 -8.48
N LEU A 321 -22.09 -11.52 -9.33
CA LEU A 321 -21.50 -11.45 -10.67
C LEU A 321 -19.97 -11.30 -10.61
N CYS A 322 -19.44 -10.48 -9.71
CA CYS A 322 -17.99 -10.36 -9.50
C CYS A 322 -17.36 -11.70 -9.07
N LEU A 323 -18.05 -12.49 -8.24
CA LEU A 323 -17.57 -13.84 -7.89
C LEU A 323 -17.53 -14.77 -9.11
N ILE A 324 -18.54 -14.73 -9.97
CA ILE A 324 -18.56 -15.49 -11.23
C ILE A 324 -17.35 -15.10 -12.10
N VAL A 325 -17.12 -13.80 -12.27
CA VAL A 325 -16.02 -13.27 -13.08
C VAL A 325 -14.66 -13.66 -12.48
N ALA A 326 -14.50 -13.58 -11.15
CA ALA A 326 -13.24 -13.88 -10.46
C ALA A 326 -12.90 -15.37 -10.41
N TYR A 327 -13.90 -16.26 -10.31
CA TYR A 327 -13.68 -17.71 -10.30
C TYR A 327 -13.49 -18.33 -11.69
N THR A 328 -13.84 -17.59 -12.74
CA THR A 328 -13.67 -18.00 -14.15
C THR A 328 -12.43 -17.37 -14.80
N PHE A 329 -11.59 -16.70 -14.02
CA PHE A 329 -10.29 -16.20 -14.47
C PHE A 329 -9.23 -17.33 -14.44
N PRO A 330 -8.33 -17.46 -15.43
CA PRO A 330 -8.22 -16.67 -16.67
C PRO A 330 -9.36 -17.01 -17.65
N TRP A 331 -9.92 -16.02 -18.36
CA TRP A 331 -11.10 -16.21 -19.22
C TRP A 331 -10.76 -16.90 -20.58
N ASN A 332 -10.04 -18.01 -20.54
CA ASN A 332 -9.59 -18.80 -21.69
C ASN A 332 -10.51 -19.98 -21.97
N PHE A 333 -11.80 -19.70 -22.20
CA PHE A 333 -12.81 -20.73 -22.44
C PHE A 333 -12.49 -21.56 -23.69
N SER A 334 -12.47 -22.88 -23.54
CA SER A 334 -12.32 -23.87 -24.60
C SER A 334 -13.59 -24.72 -24.72
N ALA A 335 -14.09 -24.87 -25.94
CA ALA A 335 -15.23 -25.72 -26.26
C ALA A 335 -14.81 -27.10 -26.81
N ASP A 336 -13.55 -27.49 -26.61
CA ASP A 336 -13.04 -28.80 -27.04
C ASP A 336 -13.81 -29.94 -26.34
N PRO A 337 -14.47 -30.85 -27.08
CA PRO A 337 -15.21 -31.98 -26.52
C PRO A 337 -14.39 -32.89 -25.59
N LEU A 338 -13.08 -33.00 -25.81
CA LEU A 338 -12.20 -33.80 -24.95
C LEU A 338 -12.01 -33.15 -23.58
N VAL A 339 -11.74 -31.84 -23.56
CA VAL A 339 -11.60 -31.04 -22.34
C VAL A 339 -12.88 -31.09 -21.50
N VAL A 340 -14.05 -30.91 -22.14
CA VAL A 340 -15.34 -30.96 -21.46
C VAL A 340 -15.62 -32.35 -20.88
N LYS A 341 -15.29 -33.42 -21.61
CA LYS A 341 -15.52 -34.80 -21.15
C LYS A 341 -14.66 -35.15 -19.94
N ASP A 342 -13.40 -34.73 -19.92
CA ASP A 342 -12.49 -34.94 -18.80
C ASP A 342 -12.91 -34.11 -17.58
N ALA A 343 -13.30 -32.85 -17.79
CA ALA A 343 -13.83 -31.97 -16.75
C ALA A 343 -15.09 -32.55 -16.07
N VAL A 344 -16.03 -33.10 -16.84
CA VAL A 344 -17.24 -33.75 -16.32
C VAL A 344 -16.92 -35.04 -15.55
N ARG A 345 -15.94 -35.84 -16.03
CA ARG A 345 -15.48 -37.02 -15.31
C ARG A 345 -14.84 -36.66 -13.96
N LEU A 346 -13.98 -35.64 -13.93
CA LEU A 346 -13.37 -35.16 -12.68
C LEU A 346 -14.44 -34.67 -11.69
N PHE A 347 -15.42 -33.89 -12.15
CA PHE A 347 -16.51 -33.34 -11.32
C PHE A 347 -17.29 -34.42 -10.55
N VAL A 348 -17.45 -35.62 -11.12
CA VAL A 348 -18.21 -36.73 -10.53
C VAL A 348 -17.31 -37.72 -9.77
N SER A 349 -16.01 -37.75 -10.07
CA SER A 349 -15.13 -38.85 -9.68
C SER A 349 -14.92 -38.99 -8.16
N GLN A 350 -14.62 -37.92 -7.40
CA GLN A 350 -14.54 -37.92 -5.93
C GLN A 350 -14.67 -36.51 -5.32
N PRO A 351 -15.51 -36.28 -4.30
CA PRO A 351 -15.56 -35.01 -3.58
C PRO A 351 -14.24 -34.76 -2.83
N PHE A 352 -13.72 -33.53 -2.89
CA PHE A 352 -12.41 -33.10 -2.35
C PHE A 352 -11.17 -33.68 -3.07
N GLY A 353 -11.32 -34.62 -4.01
CA GLY A 353 -10.20 -35.32 -4.65
C GLY A 353 -9.33 -34.40 -5.52
N ALA A 354 -9.96 -33.50 -6.29
CA ALA A 354 -9.25 -32.59 -7.19
C ALA A 354 -8.46 -31.50 -6.45
N ARG A 355 -8.91 -31.10 -5.25
CA ARG A 355 -8.25 -30.07 -4.42
C ARG A 355 -6.92 -30.50 -3.81
N TYR A 356 -6.80 -31.79 -3.45
CA TYR A 356 -5.68 -32.31 -2.68
C TYR A 356 -4.75 -33.22 -3.48
N SER A 357 -5.00 -33.38 -4.79
CA SER A 357 -4.17 -34.20 -5.70
C SER A 357 -2.78 -33.59 -5.96
N GLY A 358 -2.63 -32.27 -5.80
CA GLY A 358 -1.36 -31.55 -5.91
C GLY A 358 -0.73 -31.22 -4.56
N ASN A 359 -0.89 -29.97 -4.12
CA ASN A 359 -0.34 -29.48 -2.86
C ASN A 359 -1.46 -29.32 -1.82
N VAL A 360 -1.35 -30.00 -0.68
CA VAL A 360 -2.34 -29.92 0.41
C VAL A 360 -2.58 -28.48 0.86
N LEU A 361 -1.54 -27.63 0.86
CA LEU A 361 -1.65 -26.21 1.18
C LEU A 361 -2.49 -25.46 0.14
N ALA A 362 -2.35 -25.76 -1.15
CA ALA A 362 -3.13 -25.13 -2.22
C ALA A 362 -4.62 -25.45 -2.11
N GLY A 363 -4.96 -26.72 -1.86
CA GLY A 363 -6.34 -27.13 -1.60
C GLY A 363 -6.94 -26.42 -0.39
N LEU A 364 -6.17 -26.27 0.69
CA LEU A 364 -6.57 -25.57 1.90
C LEU A 364 -6.77 -24.06 1.65
N PHE A 365 -5.94 -23.44 0.81
CA PHE A 365 -6.12 -22.04 0.39
C PHE A 365 -7.41 -21.84 -0.38
N ASP A 366 -7.76 -22.74 -1.29
CA ASP A 366 -9.01 -22.65 -2.04
C ASP A 366 -10.21 -22.78 -1.11
N VAL A 367 -10.18 -23.68 -0.11
CA VAL A 367 -11.25 -23.78 0.89
C VAL A 367 -11.40 -22.48 1.68
N VAL A 368 -10.30 -21.90 2.17
CA VAL A 368 -10.33 -20.64 2.92
C VAL A 368 -10.85 -19.50 2.05
N ARG A 369 -10.36 -19.39 0.81
CA ARG A 369 -10.80 -18.37 -0.16
C ARG A 369 -12.29 -18.48 -0.45
N THR A 370 -12.80 -19.68 -0.73
CA THR A 370 -14.23 -19.91 -0.94
C THR A 370 -15.05 -19.59 0.30
N THR A 371 -14.58 -20.00 1.48
CA THR A 371 -15.26 -19.73 2.74
C THR A 371 -15.39 -18.24 3.03
N VAL A 372 -14.31 -17.47 2.84
CA VAL A 372 -14.33 -16.02 3.06
C VAL A 372 -15.23 -15.32 2.04
N LEU A 373 -15.07 -15.61 0.75
CA LEU A 373 -15.77 -14.88 -0.32
C LEU A 373 -17.29 -15.13 -0.31
N PHE A 374 -17.71 -16.39 -0.12
CA PHE A 374 -19.13 -16.72 0.01
C PHE A 374 -19.70 -16.36 1.38
N GLY A 375 -18.88 -16.36 2.44
CA GLY A 375 -19.27 -15.79 3.74
C GLY A 375 -19.62 -14.31 3.65
N VAL A 376 -18.84 -13.52 2.90
CA VAL A 376 -19.17 -12.11 2.63
C VAL A 376 -20.47 -11.96 1.85
N LEU A 377 -20.72 -12.81 0.85
CA LEU A 377 -22.00 -12.84 0.12
C LEU A 377 -23.18 -13.07 1.08
N GLY A 378 -23.06 -14.05 1.97
CA GLY A 378 -24.05 -14.34 3.02
C GLY A 378 -24.30 -13.16 3.97
N GLY A 379 -23.23 -12.49 4.42
CA GLY A 379 -23.32 -11.30 5.25
C GLY A 379 -24.01 -10.14 4.53
N ALA A 380 -23.71 -9.92 3.25
CA ALA A 380 -24.37 -8.90 2.43
C ALA A 380 -25.86 -9.21 2.21
N LEU A 381 -26.21 -10.47 1.97
CA LEU A 381 -27.59 -10.95 1.92
C LEU A 381 -28.33 -10.69 3.23
N SER A 382 -27.69 -10.85 4.40
CA SER A 382 -28.28 -10.49 5.69
C SER A 382 -28.73 -9.02 5.72
N VAL A 383 -27.92 -8.12 5.17
CA VAL A 383 -28.26 -6.68 5.11
C VAL A 383 -29.43 -6.47 4.15
N ALA A 384 -29.37 -7.03 2.94
CA ALA A 384 -30.44 -6.89 1.94
C ALA A 384 -31.79 -7.43 2.44
N ILE A 385 -31.78 -8.60 3.09
CA ILE A 385 -32.96 -9.22 3.69
C ILE A 385 -33.52 -8.34 4.81
N SER A 386 -32.67 -7.80 5.70
CA SER A 386 -33.12 -6.91 6.79
C SER A 386 -33.76 -5.60 6.32
N GLN A 387 -33.47 -5.16 5.10
CA GLN A 387 -34.04 -3.95 4.49
C GLN A 387 -35.25 -4.25 3.60
N SER A 388 -35.58 -5.52 3.40
CA SER A 388 -36.70 -5.95 2.56
C SER A 388 -38.03 -5.63 3.23
N ARG A 389 -39.00 -5.15 2.45
CA ARG A 389 -40.35 -4.83 2.96
C ARG A 389 -41.24 -6.06 3.17
N MET A 390 -40.84 -7.20 2.62
CA MET A 390 -41.63 -8.44 2.64
C MET A 390 -41.25 -9.31 3.85
N SER A 391 -42.18 -9.46 4.79
CA SER A 391 -42.00 -10.30 5.98
C SER A 391 -41.72 -11.77 5.66
N LEU A 392 -42.17 -12.27 4.50
CA LEU A 392 -41.90 -13.63 4.05
C LEU A 392 -40.41 -13.86 3.75
N ILE A 393 -39.73 -12.90 3.11
CA ILE A 393 -38.30 -12.99 2.78
C ILE A 393 -37.46 -12.99 4.07
N GLU A 394 -37.88 -12.23 5.07
CA GLU A 394 -37.22 -12.19 6.37
C GLU A 394 -37.41 -13.50 7.16
N ARG A 395 -38.59 -14.13 7.07
CA ARG A 395 -38.86 -15.46 7.66
C ARG A 395 -38.08 -16.56 6.94
N LEU A 396 -38.05 -16.55 5.61
CA LEU A 396 -37.37 -17.54 4.76
C LEU A 396 -35.90 -17.20 4.45
N HIS A 397 -35.29 -16.32 5.22
CA HIS A 397 -33.93 -15.80 4.99
C HIS A 397 -32.85 -16.87 4.74
N VAL A 398 -32.87 -17.98 5.48
CA VAL A 398 -31.92 -19.10 5.26
C VAL A 398 -32.14 -19.72 3.90
N LEU A 399 -33.40 -19.98 3.52
CA LEU A 399 -33.76 -20.57 2.23
C LEU A 399 -33.40 -19.64 1.07
N VAL A 400 -33.73 -18.36 1.17
CA VAL A 400 -33.39 -17.35 0.15
C VAL A 400 -31.88 -17.26 -0.04
N THR A 401 -31.11 -17.26 1.06
CA THR A 401 -29.64 -17.25 1.01
C THR A 401 -29.11 -18.53 0.38
N ALA A 402 -29.61 -19.69 0.78
CA ALA A 402 -29.19 -20.98 0.25
C ALA A 402 -29.45 -21.07 -1.27
N ILE A 403 -30.63 -20.67 -1.74
CA ILE A 403 -30.96 -20.63 -3.17
C ILE A 403 -30.03 -19.68 -3.91
N PHE A 404 -29.82 -18.47 -3.41
CA PHE A 404 -28.97 -17.48 -4.08
C PHE A 404 -27.52 -17.96 -4.19
N VAL A 405 -26.96 -18.49 -3.09
CA VAL A 405 -25.61 -19.04 -3.05
C VAL A 405 -25.48 -20.26 -3.95
N LEU A 406 -26.49 -21.13 -3.97
CA LEU A 406 -26.53 -22.30 -4.85
C LEU A 406 -26.52 -21.89 -6.32
N VAL A 407 -27.30 -20.88 -6.71
CA VAL A 407 -27.32 -20.37 -8.09
C VAL A 407 -25.95 -19.86 -8.49
N ILE A 408 -25.35 -18.97 -7.68
CA ILE A 408 -24.03 -18.39 -7.99
C ILE A 408 -22.93 -19.47 -8.06
N SER A 409 -22.86 -20.35 -7.06
CA SER A 409 -21.85 -21.41 -7.01
C SER A 409 -22.03 -22.44 -8.14
N SER A 410 -23.26 -22.81 -8.47
CA SER A 410 -23.55 -23.71 -9.59
C SER A 410 -23.19 -23.07 -10.93
N SER A 411 -23.50 -21.78 -11.12
CA SER A 411 -23.10 -21.04 -12.32
C SER A 411 -21.57 -21.01 -12.50
N ILE A 412 -20.82 -20.82 -11.41
CA ILE A 412 -19.36 -20.90 -11.43
C ILE A 412 -18.90 -22.28 -11.91
N GLN A 413 -19.45 -23.37 -11.35
CA GLN A 413 -19.05 -24.72 -11.75
C GLN A 413 -19.38 -25.00 -13.22
N VAL A 414 -20.58 -24.62 -13.68
CA VAL A 414 -20.96 -24.78 -15.09
C VAL A 414 -19.99 -24.05 -16.03
N LEU A 415 -19.59 -22.83 -15.68
CA LEU A 415 -18.63 -22.08 -16.49
C LEU A 415 -17.22 -22.67 -16.44
N ARG A 416 -16.82 -23.23 -15.28
CA ARG A 416 -15.51 -23.88 -15.12
C ARG A 416 -15.35 -25.16 -15.94
N VAL A 417 -16.44 -25.84 -16.33
CA VAL A 417 -16.39 -27.00 -17.24
C VAL A 417 -15.73 -26.68 -18.57
N PHE A 418 -15.83 -25.43 -19.02
CA PHE A 418 -15.27 -24.96 -20.29
C PHE A 418 -13.83 -24.44 -20.15
N LEU A 419 -13.16 -24.66 -19.02
CA LEU A 419 -11.81 -24.16 -18.77
C LEU A 419 -10.82 -25.34 -18.64
N PRO A 420 -9.69 -25.32 -19.37
CA PRO A 420 -8.81 -26.47 -19.53
C PRO A 420 -8.02 -26.91 -18.27
N ASP A 421 -7.80 -26.01 -17.30
CA ASP A 421 -6.91 -26.24 -16.13
C ASP A 421 -7.63 -26.17 -14.77
N ASN A 422 -8.91 -26.55 -14.69
CA ASN A 422 -9.68 -26.34 -13.47
C ASN A 422 -9.93 -27.61 -12.66
N GLY A 423 -9.50 -27.58 -11.40
CA GLY A 423 -9.88 -28.53 -10.34
C GLY A 423 -11.37 -28.43 -9.98
N LEU A 424 -12.24 -28.78 -10.92
CA LEU A 424 -13.69 -28.91 -10.73
C LEU A 424 -13.97 -29.91 -9.62
N ASP A 425 -14.71 -29.46 -8.61
CA ASP A 425 -15.01 -30.28 -7.44
C ASP A 425 -16.39 -29.90 -6.88
N LEU A 426 -17.27 -30.89 -6.75
CA LEU A 426 -18.61 -30.70 -6.16
C LEU A 426 -18.54 -30.11 -4.75
N SER A 427 -17.45 -30.37 -4.02
CA SER A 427 -17.23 -29.81 -2.68
C SER A 427 -17.22 -28.27 -2.65
N ASP A 428 -16.90 -27.60 -3.77
CA ASP A 428 -16.96 -26.13 -3.88
C ASP A 428 -18.36 -25.58 -3.59
N VAL A 429 -19.39 -26.25 -4.11
CA VAL A 429 -20.79 -25.83 -3.96
C VAL A 429 -21.21 -26.00 -2.50
N ILE A 430 -20.79 -27.10 -1.86
CA ILE A 430 -21.07 -27.39 -0.46
C ILE A 430 -20.37 -26.37 0.46
N ILE A 431 -19.08 -26.11 0.23
CA ILE A 431 -18.31 -25.12 0.99
C ILE A 431 -18.94 -23.73 0.81
N ALA A 432 -19.29 -23.35 -0.43
CA ALA A 432 -19.95 -22.08 -0.70
C ALA A 432 -21.28 -21.95 0.05
N LEU A 433 -22.12 -22.99 0.07
CA LEU A 433 -23.38 -23.02 0.81
C LEU A 433 -23.17 -22.86 2.32
N VAL A 434 -22.29 -23.66 2.91
CA VAL A 434 -21.97 -23.59 4.35
C VAL A 434 -21.42 -22.21 4.70
N ALA A 435 -20.54 -21.67 3.88
CA ALA A 435 -19.95 -20.35 4.03
C ALA A 435 -21.00 -19.24 3.94
N GLY A 436 -21.88 -19.28 2.93
CA GLY A 436 -22.94 -18.31 2.73
C GLY A 436 -23.96 -18.31 3.88
N ILE A 437 -24.37 -19.48 4.36
CA ILE A 437 -25.27 -19.59 5.52
C ILE A 437 -24.57 -19.08 6.79
N SER A 438 -23.30 -19.45 7.01
CA SER A 438 -22.51 -18.97 8.14
C SER A 438 -22.36 -17.44 8.11
N GLY A 439 -22.09 -16.88 6.93
CA GLY A 439 -22.02 -15.45 6.68
C GLY A 439 -23.32 -14.71 6.99
N LEU A 440 -24.47 -15.28 6.62
CA LEU A 440 -25.80 -14.76 6.94
C LEU A 440 -26.01 -14.69 8.46
N LEU A 441 -25.70 -15.77 9.18
CA LEU A 441 -25.84 -15.84 10.63
C LEU A 441 -24.96 -14.81 11.34
N VAL A 442 -23.70 -14.72 10.91
CA VAL A 442 -22.74 -13.71 11.41
C VAL A 442 -23.24 -12.29 11.11
N GLY A 443 -23.71 -12.04 9.89
CA GLY A 443 -24.28 -10.76 9.47
C GLY A 443 -25.46 -10.33 10.33
N ARG A 444 -26.36 -11.24 10.69
CA ARG A 444 -27.47 -10.96 11.61
C ARG A 444 -26.99 -10.60 13.01
N ILE A 445 -26.00 -11.29 13.55
CA ILE A 445 -25.40 -10.92 14.84
C ILE A 445 -24.83 -9.49 14.80
N PHE A 446 -24.23 -9.09 13.68
CA PHE A 446 -23.72 -7.72 13.52
C PHE A 446 -24.83 -6.66 13.39
N LEU A 447 -25.95 -7.00 12.74
CA LEU A 447 -27.11 -6.11 12.59
C LEU A 447 -27.96 -5.99 13.87
N SER A 448 -28.05 -7.07 14.65
CA SER A 448 -28.72 -7.11 15.95
C SER A 448 -27.86 -6.42 17.02
N ALA A 449 -27.79 -5.10 17.00
CA ALA A 449 -27.28 -4.36 18.16
C ALA A 449 -28.23 -4.61 19.36
N PRO A 450 -27.74 -5.04 20.53
CA PRO A 450 -28.59 -5.10 21.71
C PRO A 450 -29.08 -3.68 22.02
N ALA A 451 -30.39 -3.52 22.17
CA ALA A 451 -30.98 -2.27 22.63
C ALA A 451 -30.27 -1.87 23.93
N THR A 452 -29.66 -0.68 23.94
CA THR A 452 -29.16 -0.07 25.17
C THR A 452 -30.29 -0.13 26.21
N PRO A 453 -30.07 -0.66 27.43
CA PRO A 453 -31.12 -0.75 28.44
C PRO A 453 -31.55 0.67 28.82
N ARG A 454 -32.64 1.14 28.19
CA ARG A 454 -33.11 2.52 28.26
C ARG A 454 -34.18 2.74 29.33
N GLU A 455 -34.48 1.75 30.17
CA GLU A 455 -35.69 1.78 31.00
C GLU A 455 -35.54 1.49 32.50
N ARG A 456 -34.32 1.29 33.04
CA ARG A 456 -34.18 1.00 34.48
C ARG A 456 -33.74 2.17 35.38
N ILE A 457 -33.70 3.40 34.85
CA ILE A 457 -33.49 4.62 35.64
C ILE A 457 -34.66 5.57 35.40
N LYS A 458 -35.86 5.12 35.75
CA LYS A 458 -37.00 5.98 36.04
C LYS A 458 -37.65 5.42 37.29
N THR A 459 -37.26 5.95 38.44
CA THR A 459 -37.98 6.03 39.73
C THR A 459 -36.99 6.11 40.88
N ARG A 460 -36.51 7.32 41.16
CA ARG A 460 -36.31 7.77 42.54
C ARG A 460 -36.69 9.25 42.60
N PRO A 461 -37.65 9.65 43.44
CA PRO A 461 -38.01 11.05 43.61
C PRO A 461 -36.90 11.76 44.40
N ASP A 462 -36.65 13.00 43.99
CA ASP A 462 -36.24 14.16 44.78
C ASP A 462 -35.28 13.93 45.95
N TYR A 463 -34.02 14.33 45.73
CA TYR A 463 -33.16 14.84 46.79
C TYR A 463 -32.69 16.23 46.36
N GLU A 464 -33.35 17.25 46.92
CA GLU A 464 -32.80 18.59 47.02
C GLU A 464 -31.56 18.53 47.92
N GLY A 465 -30.41 18.96 47.40
CA GLY A 465 -29.16 18.97 48.13
C GLY A 465 -28.09 19.65 47.29
N GLY A 466 -27.89 20.94 47.57
CA GLY A 466 -27.00 21.82 46.82
C GLY A 466 -25.58 21.27 46.69
N TYR A 467 -25.06 21.35 45.47
CA TYR A 467 -23.63 21.44 45.21
C TYR A 467 -23.40 22.60 44.26
N GLU A 468 -22.59 23.53 44.75
CA GLU A 468 -22.18 24.76 44.10
C GLU A 468 -21.48 24.47 42.76
N SER A 469 -21.85 25.27 41.77
CA SER A 469 -21.24 25.35 40.45
C SER A 469 -19.78 25.82 40.56
N PRO A 470 -18.80 25.12 39.96
CA PRO A 470 -17.48 25.69 39.76
C PRO A 470 -17.55 26.68 38.59
N LEU A 471 -17.60 27.97 38.96
CA LEU A 471 -16.98 29.10 38.27
C LEU A 471 -17.03 29.08 36.73
N GLU A 472 -18.06 29.73 36.19
CA GLU A 472 -17.98 30.39 34.89
C GLU A 472 -16.79 31.36 34.90
N LEU A 473 -15.70 30.98 34.23
CA LEU A 473 -14.70 31.95 33.82
C LEU A 473 -15.33 32.85 32.76
N SER A 474 -15.62 34.06 33.20
CA SER A 474 -15.95 35.22 32.38
C SER A 474 -15.11 35.24 31.10
N SER A 475 -15.78 35.10 29.96
CA SER A 475 -15.25 35.53 28.68
C SER A 475 -15.08 37.04 28.72
N GLY A 476 -13.91 37.47 29.17
CA GLY A 476 -13.43 38.84 28.98
C GLY A 476 -13.30 39.10 27.49
N GLU A 477 -14.32 39.76 26.94
CA GLU A 477 -14.14 40.68 25.83
C GLU A 477 -13.04 41.70 26.19
N SER A 478 -12.43 42.30 25.17
CA SER A 478 -11.32 43.27 25.20
C SER A 478 -9.92 42.73 25.57
N ASP A 479 -9.20 42.23 24.56
CA ASP A 479 -7.87 42.74 24.16
C ASP A 479 -7.22 41.91 23.03
N VAL A 480 -7.98 41.64 21.96
CA VAL A 480 -7.37 41.28 20.67
C VAL A 480 -7.30 42.54 19.84
N MET A 481 -6.16 43.22 19.94
CA MET A 481 -5.78 44.33 19.07
C MET A 481 -6.19 44.05 17.63
N LEU A 482 -7.02 44.96 17.11
CA LEU A 482 -7.19 45.29 15.71
C LEU A 482 -5.81 45.48 15.05
N PHE A 483 -5.17 44.39 14.62
CA PHE A 483 -4.19 44.50 13.55
C PHE A 483 -4.97 44.65 12.25
N GLN A 484 -5.29 45.92 11.95
CA GLN A 484 -5.83 46.36 10.69
C GLN A 484 -5.15 45.61 9.55
N ARG A 485 -5.99 44.84 8.86
CA ARG A 485 -5.72 44.18 7.60
C ARG A 485 -5.54 45.28 6.55
N THR A 486 -4.40 45.97 6.56
CA THR A 486 -3.98 46.84 5.46
C THR A 486 -3.59 45.93 4.30
N SER A 487 -4.60 45.52 3.55
CA SER A 487 -4.48 44.91 2.24
C SER A 487 -4.02 45.98 1.25
N SER A 488 -2.74 46.34 1.25
CA SER A 488 -2.17 46.95 0.06
C SER A 488 -2.03 45.85 -0.99
N ARG A 489 -3.09 45.63 -1.78
CA ARG A 489 -3.02 44.96 -3.08
C ARG A 489 -2.09 45.78 -3.97
N ARG A 490 -0.77 45.60 -3.84
CA ARG A 490 0.12 45.88 -4.97
C ARG A 490 0.04 44.66 -5.88
N GLY A 491 -0.92 44.69 -6.80
CA GLY A 491 -0.78 43.91 -8.02
C GLY A 491 0.54 44.28 -8.70
N LEU A 492 1.06 43.42 -9.57
CA LEU A 492 2.15 43.82 -10.47
C LEU A 492 1.67 45.07 -11.23
N THR A 493 2.08 46.25 -10.79
CA THR A 493 1.83 47.50 -11.50
C THR A 493 2.64 47.44 -12.80
N ARG A 494 2.14 48.09 -13.85
CA ARG A 494 2.80 48.22 -15.17
C ARG A 494 4.29 48.63 -15.07
N THR A 495 4.67 49.29 -13.98
CA THR A 495 6.04 49.72 -13.61
C THR A 495 6.99 48.60 -13.16
N ALA A 496 6.51 47.44 -12.70
CA ALA A 496 7.35 46.30 -12.29
C ALA A 496 7.59 45.27 -13.43
N LEU A 497 6.76 45.29 -14.46
CA LEU A 497 6.83 44.35 -15.59
C LEU A 497 8.03 44.63 -16.51
N SER A 498 8.32 45.90 -16.76
CA SER A 498 9.47 46.34 -17.59
C SER A 498 10.81 45.81 -17.06
N PRO A 499 11.20 46.01 -15.78
CA PRO A 499 12.47 45.50 -15.29
C PRO A 499 12.54 43.97 -15.16
N PHE A 500 11.40 43.27 -15.02
CA PHE A 500 11.35 41.79 -15.08
C PHE A 500 11.69 41.29 -16.48
N ILE A 501 11.06 41.88 -17.49
CA ILE A 501 11.32 41.57 -18.90
C ILE A 501 12.77 41.88 -19.23
N SER A 502 13.28 43.07 -18.85
CA SER A 502 14.67 43.46 -19.12
C SER A 502 15.71 42.55 -18.45
N THR A 503 15.52 42.19 -17.17
CA THR A 503 16.47 41.29 -16.47
C THR A 503 16.44 39.87 -17.02
N THR A 504 15.24 39.34 -17.31
CA THR A 504 15.08 38.02 -17.92
C THR A 504 15.67 37.98 -19.34
N LEU A 505 15.45 39.04 -20.12
CA LEU A 505 16.01 39.21 -21.47
C LEU A 505 17.53 39.29 -21.42
N LEU A 506 18.12 40.07 -20.51
CA LEU A 506 19.57 40.15 -20.35
C LEU A 506 20.18 38.80 -19.98
N LEU A 507 19.55 38.06 -19.06
CA LEU A 507 20.02 36.72 -18.69
C LEU A 507 19.90 35.73 -19.85
N THR A 508 18.84 35.86 -20.64
CA THR A 508 18.61 35.06 -21.85
C THR A 508 19.68 35.34 -22.90
N LEU A 509 19.98 36.61 -23.17
CA LEU A 509 21.02 37.00 -24.12
C LEU A 509 22.42 36.57 -23.65
N PHE A 510 22.69 36.69 -22.35
CA PHE A 510 23.94 36.22 -21.76
C PHE A 510 24.11 34.70 -21.91
N LEU A 511 23.08 33.94 -21.57
CA LEU A 511 23.09 32.47 -21.72
C LEU A 511 23.17 32.07 -23.19
N ALA A 512 22.47 32.76 -24.09
CA ALA A 512 22.52 32.51 -25.52
C ALA A 512 23.93 32.73 -26.07
N GLY A 513 24.59 33.84 -25.69
CA GLY A 513 25.99 34.09 -26.05
C GLY A 513 26.94 33.01 -25.49
N GLY A 514 26.72 32.59 -24.24
CA GLY A 514 27.46 31.48 -23.63
C GLY A 514 27.28 30.16 -24.36
N LEU A 515 26.05 29.81 -24.75
CA LEU A 515 25.76 28.62 -25.56
C LEU A 515 26.36 28.70 -26.96
N THR A 516 26.39 29.88 -27.59
CA THR A 516 27.07 30.06 -28.89
C THR A 516 28.56 29.73 -28.78
N ILE A 517 29.22 30.23 -27.74
CA ILE A 517 30.64 29.91 -27.47
C ILE A 517 30.78 28.42 -27.21
N LEU A 518 29.92 27.85 -26.35
CA LEU A 518 29.98 26.45 -25.96
C LEU A 518 29.79 25.51 -27.16
N VAL A 519 28.80 25.73 -28.02
CA VAL A 519 28.59 24.91 -29.23
C VAL A 519 29.77 25.01 -30.21
N SER A 520 30.45 26.15 -30.24
CA SER A 520 31.63 26.39 -31.10
C SER A 520 32.90 25.69 -30.61
N LEU A 521 32.94 25.24 -29.35
CA LEU A 521 34.13 24.60 -28.79
C LEU A 521 34.30 23.17 -29.34
N PRO A 522 35.53 22.77 -29.74
CA PRO A 522 35.82 21.41 -30.21
C PRO A 522 35.45 20.34 -29.18
N MET A 523 35.69 20.62 -27.90
CA MET A 523 35.50 19.70 -26.77
C MET A 523 34.05 19.54 -26.30
N THR A 524 33.10 20.27 -26.88
CA THR A 524 31.70 20.18 -26.46
C THR A 524 31.10 18.85 -26.91
N PRO A 525 30.39 18.12 -26.01
CA PRO A 525 29.78 16.83 -26.32
C PRO A 525 28.93 16.87 -27.59
N TYR A 526 29.04 15.84 -28.44
CA TYR A 526 28.31 15.82 -29.71
C TYR A 526 26.79 15.87 -29.49
N ASN A 527 26.28 15.21 -28.45
CA ASN A 527 24.85 15.23 -28.10
C ASN A 527 24.33 16.66 -27.83
N ILE A 528 25.15 17.54 -27.25
CA ILE A 528 24.77 18.94 -27.01
C ILE A 528 24.75 19.73 -28.31
N LYS A 529 25.70 19.46 -29.22
CA LYS A 529 25.75 20.09 -30.55
C LYS A 529 24.56 19.67 -31.40
N GLU A 530 24.23 18.37 -31.40
CA GLU A 530 23.08 17.80 -32.09
C GLU A 530 21.77 18.37 -31.55
N LEU A 531 21.61 18.48 -30.22
CA LEU A 531 20.39 19.04 -29.60
C LEU A 531 20.10 20.49 -30.05
N LEU A 532 21.13 21.27 -30.38
CA LEU A 532 21.04 22.69 -30.73
C LEU A 532 21.23 22.97 -32.23
N SER A 533 21.32 21.94 -33.07
CA SER A 533 21.51 22.08 -34.53
C SER A 533 20.20 22.29 -35.31
N GLY A 534 19.06 22.26 -34.61
CA GLY A 534 17.72 22.40 -35.21
C GLY A 534 17.44 23.81 -35.73
N GLY A 535 17.79 24.08 -36.99
CA GLY A 535 17.43 25.32 -37.69
C GLY A 535 18.45 26.46 -37.55
N SER A 536 18.00 27.71 -37.58
CA SER A 536 18.90 28.86 -37.48
C SER A 536 19.40 29.04 -36.04
N LEU A 537 20.72 28.96 -35.84
CA LEU A 537 21.36 29.15 -34.53
C LEU A 537 20.94 30.46 -33.86
N PHE A 538 20.66 31.49 -34.65
CA PHE A 538 20.17 32.80 -34.20
C PHE A 538 18.79 32.76 -33.52
N LEU A 539 17.94 31.77 -33.84
CA LEU A 539 16.62 31.62 -33.22
C LEU A 539 16.63 30.53 -32.14
N THR A 540 17.33 29.42 -32.40
CA THR A 540 17.39 28.26 -31.52
C THR A 540 18.08 28.57 -30.19
N LEU A 541 19.24 29.24 -30.20
CA LEU A 541 20.01 29.49 -28.97
C LEU A 541 19.31 30.47 -28.01
N PRO A 542 18.72 31.61 -28.47
CA PRO A 542 17.96 32.48 -27.57
C PRO A 542 16.69 31.83 -27.01
N LEU A 543 15.95 31.07 -27.83
CA LEU A 543 14.74 30.42 -27.37
C LEU A 543 15.04 29.27 -26.40
N ALA A 544 16.07 28.46 -26.66
CA ALA A 544 16.53 27.43 -25.73
C ALA A 544 16.99 28.05 -24.40
N SER A 545 17.74 29.15 -24.47
CA SER A 545 18.17 29.91 -23.29
C SER A 545 16.99 30.43 -22.47
N LEU A 546 16.00 31.02 -23.14
CA LEU A 546 14.79 31.51 -22.50
C LEU A 546 14.04 30.37 -21.83
N ALA A 547 13.85 29.25 -22.53
CA ALA A 547 13.16 28.06 -22.01
C ALA A 547 13.84 27.52 -20.75
N SER A 548 15.18 27.37 -20.77
CA SER A 548 15.95 26.89 -19.62
C SER A 548 15.81 27.83 -18.42
N ILE A 549 15.95 29.14 -18.62
CA ILE A 549 15.85 30.14 -17.56
C ILE A 549 14.43 30.14 -16.96
N LEU A 550 13.41 30.11 -17.81
CA LEU A 550 12.02 30.08 -17.37
C LEU A 550 11.70 28.80 -16.59
N ALA A 551 12.19 27.64 -17.04
CA ALA A 551 12.05 26.37 -16.33
C ALA A 551 12.69 26.41 -14.94
N MET A 552 13.84 27.07 -14.80
CA MET A 552 14.54 27.22 -13.51
C MET A 552 13.89 28.28 -12.59
N MET A 553 13.39 29.38 -13.15
CA MET A 553 12.85 30.53 -12.40
C MET A 553 11.39 30.37 -11.98
N PHE A 554 10.52 29.91 -12.89
CA PHE A 554 9.07 29.95 -12.69
C PHE A 554 8.57 29.15 -11.48
N PRO A 555 9.10 27.96 -11.15
CA PRO A 555 8.67 27.22 -9.97
C PRO A 555 8.73 28.07 -8.70
N ARG A 556 9.80 28.86 -8.52
CA ARG A 556 9.97 29.75 -7.37
C ARG A 556 8.97 30.92 -7.38
N ILE A 557 8.74 31.53 -8.55
CA ILE A 557 7.81 32.67 -8.71
C ILE A 557 6.36 32.23 -8.48
N ILE A 558 5.93 31.11 -9.07
CA ILE A 558 4.57 30.60 -8.97
C ILE A 558 4.26 30.16 -7.54
N VAL A 559 5.17 29.45 -6.88
CA VAL A 559 5.00 29.07 -5.46
C VAL A 559 4.93 30.30 -4.56
N ALA A 560 5.79 31.30 -4.79
CA ALA A 560 5.71 32.57 -4.07
C ALA A 560 4.35 33.26 -4.25
N HIS A 561 3.81 33.25 -5.47
CA HIS A 561 2.48 33.78 -5.75
C HIS A 561 1.38 33.01 -5.00
N PHE A 562 1.47 31.67 -4.97
CA PHE A 562 0.53 30.86 -4.19
C PHE A 562 0.60 31.13 -2.69
N LEU A 563 1.80 31.38 -2.16
CA LEU A 563 2.02 31.71 -0.74
C LEU A 563 1.36 33.04 -0.36
N ILE A 564 1.56 34.07 -1.18
CA ILE A 564 1.01 35.41 -0.93
C ILE A 564 -0.52 35.39 -0.91
N ASN A 565 -1.11 34.57 -1.76
CA ASN A 565 -2.56 34.44 -1.84
C ASN A 565 -3.12 33.40 -0.84
N GLY A 566 -2.29 32.82 0.04
CA GLY A 566 -2.73 31.85 1.06
C GLY A 566 -3.27 30.53 0.48
N HIS A 567 -2.80 30.14 -0.70
CA HIS A 567 -3.40 29.06 -1.50
C HIS A 567 -2.47 27.89 -1.82
N VAL A 568 -1.32 27.75 -1.16
CA VAL A 568 -0.42 26.62 -1.44
C VAL A 568 -1.07 25.31 -0.98
N LYS A 569 -1.55 24.55 -1.96
CA LYS A 569 -2.10 23.21 -1.80
C LYS A 569 -1.44 22.32 -2.84
N VAL A 570 -1.27 21.03 -2.52
CA VAL A 570 -0.68 20.02 -3.43
C VAL A 570 -1.31 20.07 -4.82
N ARG A 571 -2.65 20.19 -4.92
CA ARG A 571 -3.35 20.30 -6.21
C ARG A 571 -2.88 21.47 -7.09
N LYS A 572 -2.58 22.64 -6.51
CA LYS A 572 -2.13 23.80 -7.29
C LYS A 572 -0.69 23.63 -7.75
N VAL A 573 0.14 22.99 -6.92
CA VAL A 573 1.50 22.60 -7.28
C VAL A 573 1.47 21.62 -8.46
N LEU A 574 0.62 20.58 -8.41
CA LEU A 574 0.47 19.62 -9.50
C LEU A 574 0.02 20.28 -10.81
N VAL A 575 -1.00 21.14 -10.77
CA VAL A 575 -1.45 21.88 -11.97
C VAL A 575 -0.32 22.75 -12.53
N ALA A 576 0.45 23.42 -11.66
CA ALA A 576 1.57 24.24 -12.10
C ALA A 576 2.72 23.40 -12.70
N VAL A 577 3.02 22.23 -12.13
CA VAL A 577 4.00 21.28 -12.68
C VAL A 577 3.57 20.83 -14.08
N ILE A 578 2.33 20.37 -14.24
CA ILE A 578 1.80 19.92 -15.54
C ILE A 578 1.86 21.07 -16.57
N GLY A 579 1.43 22.27 -16.18
CA GLY A 579 1.48 23.44 -17.05
C GLY A 579 2.91 23.82 -17.46
N SER A 580 3.87 23.77 -16.53
CA SER A 580 5.29 24.03 -16.83
C SER A 580 5.87 23.00 -17.80
N ILE A 581 5.54 21.72 -17.64
CA ILE A 581 6.00 20.65 -18.54
C ILE A 581 5.39 20.84 -19.93
N PHE A 582 4.11 21.17 -20.03
CA PHE A 582 3.46 21.43 -21.32
C PHE A 582 4.11 22.58 -22.08
N ILE A 583 4.42 23.69 -21.39
CA ILE A 583 5.14 24.82 -22.00
C ILE A 583 6.54 24.40 -22.43
N ALA A 584 7.28 23.67 -21.59
CA ALA A 584 8.60 23.17 -21.94
C ALA A 584 8.56 22.24 -23.16
N TRP A 585 7.54 21.38 -23.26
CA TRP A 585 7.31 20.50 -24.39
C TRP A 585 7.04 21.28 -25.69
N ALA A 586 6.11 22.24 -25.67
CA ALA A 586 5.77 23.03 -26.85
C ALA A 586 7.00 23.76 -27.42
N VAL A 587 7.90 24.21 -26.53
CA VAL A 587 9.16 24.86 -26.91
C VAL A 587 10.18 23.84 -27.43
N ALA A 588 10.37 22.72 -26.72
CA ALA A 588 11.31 21.66 -27.11
C ALA A 588 10.95 21.06 -28.49
N TYR A 589 9.67 20.76 -28.72
CA TYR A 589 9.17 20.23 -29.99
C TYR A 589 9.45 21.15 -31.19
N LYS A 590 9.56 22.46 -30.96
CA LYS A 590 9.78 23.44 -32.02
C LYS A 590 11.27 23.65 -32.34
N ILE A 591 12.15 23.44 -31.37
CA ILE A 591 13.56 23.86 -31.43
C ILE A 591 14.51 22.67 -31.57
N VAL A 592 14.18 21.55 -30.91
CA VAL A 592 15.04 20.38 -30.87
C VAL A 592 14.82 19.54 -32.14
N PRO A 593 15.88 19.09 -32.83
CA PRO A 593 15.77 18.15 -33.95
C PRO A 593 15.02 16.88 -33.57
N ARG A 594 14.28 16.32 -34.55
CA ARG A 594 13.51 15.08 -34.35
C ARG A 594 14.37 13.90 -33.95
N GLU A 595 15.50 13.74 -34.63
CA GLU A 595 16.46 12.67 -34.34
C GLU A 595 16.94 12.73 -32.88
N SER A 596 17.30 13.91 -32.38
CA SER A 596 17.70 14.07 -30.98
C SER A 596 16.54 13.83 -29.98
N LEU A 597 15.30 14.15 -30.36
CA LEU A 597 14.13 13.80 -29.53
C LEU A 597 13.92 12.28 -29.48
N TYR A 598 14.17 11.57 -30.57
CA TYR A 598 14.10 10.11 -30.63
C TYR A 598 15.23 9.47 -29.83
N ASP A 599 16.46 9.97 -29.89
CA ASP A 599 17.58 9.43 -29.11
C ASP A 599 17.31 9.48 -27.59
N VAL A 600 16.58 10.49 -27.12
CA VAL A 600 16.26 10.66 -25.69
C VAL A 600 14.98 9.92 -25.30
N MET A 601 13.90 10.10 -26.06
CA MET A 601 12.55 9.63 -25.69
C MET A 601 12.15 8.34 -26.41
N GLY A 602 12.86 7.96 -27.45
CA GLY A 602 12.53 6.89 -28.38
C GLY A 602 11.62 7.35 -29.50
N SER A 603 11.68 6.64 -30.63
CA SER A 603 10.81 6.87 -31.78
C SER A 603 9.34 6.55 -31.47
N PRO A 604 8.39 7.27 -32.07
CA PRO A 604 6.96 7.05 -31.88
C PRO A 604 6.54 5.70 -32.48
N ILE A 605 5.74 4.93 -31.73
CA ILE A 605 5.24 3.59 -32.10
C ILE A 605 3.71 3.50 -32.10
N TRP A 606 2.99 4.52 -31.62
CA TRP A 606 1.53 4.49 -31.53
C TRP A 606 0.90 4.70 -32.91
N THR A 607 0.24 3.67 -33.43
CA THR A 607 -0.49 3.76 -34.71
C THR A 607 -1.70 4.68 -34.60
N GLY A 608 -1.84 5.63 -35.54
CA GLY A 608 -3.01 6.51 -35.65
C GLY A 608 -3.01 7.73 -34.72
N THR A 609 -1.95 7.93 -33.90
CA THR A 609 -1.81 9.12 -33.05
C THR A 609 -0.79 10.09 -33.65
N PRO A 610 -1.04 11.42 -33.68
CA PRO A 610 -0.02 12.37 -34.12
C PRO A 610 1.23 12.34 -33.23
N GLU A 611 2.40 12.39 -33.85
CA GLU A 611 3.72 12.35 -33.20
C GLU A 611 3.84 13.33 -32.01
N PHE A 612 3.27 14.54 -32.13
CA PHE A 612 3.26 15.55 -31.08
C PHE A 612 2.72 15.03 -29.74
N PHE A 613 1.70 14.18 -29.77
CA PHE A 613 1.06 13.68 -28.56
C PHE A 613 1.84 12.53 -27.94
N GLU A 614 2.34 11.58 -28.74
CA GLU A 614 3.14 10.47 -28.21
C GLU A 614 4.47 10.97 -27.63
N LEU A 615 5.23 11.77 -28.38
CA LEU A 615 6.46 12.34 -27.86
C LEU A 615 6.20 13.28 -26.69
N GLY A 616 5.09 14.01 -26.69
CA GLY A 616 4.68 14.87 -25.57
C GLY A 616 4.38 14.07 -24.30
N TRP A 617 3.76 12.90 -24.44
CA TRP A 617 3.55 11.96 -23.33
C TRP A 617 4.88 11.44 -22.77
N ARG A 618 5.80 11.03 -23.65
CA ARG A 618 7.13 10.57 -23.24
C ARG A 618 7.97 11.68 -22.59
N PHE A 619 7.93 12.89 -23.14
CA PHE A 619 8.55 14.08 -22.56
C PHE A 619 7.98 14.38 -21.18
N PHE A 620 6.66 14.21 -21.01
CA PHE A 620 6.01 14.37 -19.72
C PHE A 620 6.61 13.42 -18.68
N GLY A 621 6.69 12.12 -18.99
CA GLY A 621 7.34 11.14 -18.10
C GLY A 621 8.78 11.50 -17.75
N PHE A 622 9.58 11.90 -18.74
CA PHE A 622 10.99 12.22 -18.58
C PHE A 622 11.22 13.50 -17.74
N PHE A 623 10.45 14.56 -17.99
CA PHE A 623 10.67 15.86 -17.37
C PHE A 623 9.90 16.08 -16.05
N LEU A 624 8.96 15.18 -15.73
CA LEU A 624 8.12 15.27 -14.54
C LEU A 624 8.92 15.26 -13.23
N PRO A 625 9.89 14.34 -12.98
CA PRO A 625 10.64 14.35 -11.73
C PRO A 625 11.40 15.66 -11.51
N VAL A 626 12.07 16.17 -12.54
CA VAL A 626 12.86 17.41 -12.48
C VAL A 626 11.97 18.60 -12.15
N THR A 627 10.86 18.75 -12.87
CA THR A 627 9.93 19.87 -12.67
C THR A 627 9.25 19.78 -11.31
N PHE A 628 8.80 18.59 -10.89
CA PHE A 628 8.17 18.41 -9.59
C PHE A 628 9.12 18.78 -8.45
N VAL A 629 10.38 18.33 -8.50
CA VAL A 629 11.41 18.67 -7.51
C VAL A 629 11.66 20.19 -7.46
N ALA A 630 11.63 20.88 -8.60
CA ALA A 630 11.76 22.34 -8.62
C ALA A 630 10.66 23.06 -7.83
N TYR A 631 9.40 22.64 -7.98
CA TYR A 631 8.30 23.16 -7.18
C TYR A 631 8.36 22.74 -5.71
N TRP A 632 8.80 21.50 -5.45
CA TRP A 632 8.98 20.98 -4.10
C TRP A 632 10.06 21.76 -3.33
N ALA A 633 11.24 21.92 -3.91
CA ALA A 633 12.32 22.72 -3.36
C ALA A 633 11.90 24.19 -3.16
N ALA A 634 11.26 24.81 -4.16
CA ALA A 634 10.73 26.17 -4.02
C ALA A 634 9.79 26.30 -2.82
N THR A 635 8.88 25.33 -2.63
CA THR A 635 7.97 25.28 -1.49
C THR A 635 8.72 25.17 -0.17
N ARG A 636 9.69 24.24 -0.08
CA ARG A 636 10.49 24.01 1.13
C ARG A 636 11.30 25.22 1.57
N PHE A 637 11.97 25.89 0.63
CA PHE A 637 12.85 27.02 0.91
C PHE A 637 12.08 28.33 1.14
N LEU A 638 10.92 28.53 0.49
CA LEU A 638 10.08 29.70 0.75
C LEU A 638 9.28 29.60 2.05
N LEU A 639 8.90 28.38 2.47
CA LEU A 639 8.17 28.17 3.73
C LEU A 639 9.07 27.99 4.95
N ALA A 640 10.41 27.94 4.81
CA ALA A 640 11.35 27.55 5.87
C ALA A 640 11.19 28.26 7.24
N CYS A 641 10.42 29.34 7.32
CA CYS A 641 10.16 30.13 8.53
C CYS A 641 8.78 29.91 9.16
N GLU A 642 7.94 29.02 8.59
CA GLU A 642 6.70 28.54 9.19
C GLU A 642 6.79 27.01 9.42
N PRO A 643 7.52 26.53 10.45
CA PRO A 643 7.88 25.12 10.59
C PRO A 643 6.66 24.18 10.51
N SER A 644 5.56 24.53 11.17
CA SER A 644 4.33 23.72 11.19
C SER A 644 3.69 23.54 9.80
N ARG A 645 3.67 24.57 8.95
CA ARG A 645 3.15 24.47 7.57
C ARG A 645 4.15 23.79 6.62
N VAL A 646 5.45 23.96 6.87
CA VAL A 646 6.52 23.27 6.13
C VAL A 646 6.37 21.77 6.29
N TYR A 647 6.31 21.27 7.51
CA TYR A 647 6.33 19.82 7.75
C TYR A 647 5.16 19.11 7.05
N GLY A 648 3.91 19.58 7.26
CA GLY A 648 2.74 18.92 6.66
C GLY A 648 2.75 18.91 5.13
N LEU A 649 3.03 20.04 4.48
CA LEU A 649 3.04 20.12 3.01
C LEU A 649 4.25 19.43 2.41
N ASN A 650 5.44 19.58 3.02
CA ASN A 650 6.67 18.97 2.54
C ASN A 650 6.59 17.46 2.59
N THR A 651 6.09 16.88 3.69
CA THR A 651 5.89 15.42 3.79
C THR A 651 4.94 14.91 2.71
N ARG A 652 3.83 15.62 2.44
CA ARG A 652 2.91 15.25 1.35
C ARG A 652 3.57 15.30 -0.02
N LEU A 653 4.41 16.30 -0.29
CA LEU A 653 5.15 16.41 -1.56
C LEU A 653 6.23 15.33 -1.67
N THR A 654 6.90 14.97 -0.58
CA THR A 654 7.86 13.84 -0.55
C THR A 654 7.18 12.52 -0.86
N VAL A 655 6.06 12.22 -0.19
CA VAL A 655 5.27 11.01 -0.48
C VAL A 655 4.78 11.01 -1.93
N MET A 656 4.29 12.16 -2.42
CA MET A 656 3.88 12.30 -3.82
C MET A 656 5.04 12.02 -4.79
N TYR A 657 6.25 12.49 -4.45
CA TYR A 657 7.42 12.26 -5.28
C TYR A 657 7.78 10.77 -5.36
N CYS A 658 7.96 10.13 -4.21
CA CYS A 658 8.42 8.75 -4.13
C CYS A 658 7.36 7.74 -4.60
N CYS A 659 6.09 7.94 -4.26
CA CYS A 659 5.04 6.95 -4.48
C CYS A 659 4.22 7.19 -5.75
N PHE A 660 4.30 8.37 -6.38
CA PHE A 660 3.49 8.67 -7.57
C PHE A 660 4.31 9.24 -8.73
N VAL A 661 5.15 10.25 -8.49
CA VAL A 661 5.92 10.90 -9.55
C VAL A 661 6.99 9.98 -10.13
N LEU A 662 7.81 9.35 -9.29
CA LEU A 662 8.85 8.42 -9.76
C LEU A 662 8.25 7.19 -10.44
N PRO A 663 7.23 6.50 -9.88
CA PRO A 663 6.59 5.37 -10.56
C PRO A 663 5.94 5.75 -11.89
N LEU A 664 5.25 6.89 -11.97
CA LEU A 664 4.65 7.36 -13.21
C LEU A 664 5.72 7.71 -14.27
N SER A 665 6.81 8.36 -13.85
CA SER A 665 7.95 8.63 -14.71
C SER A 665 8.58 7.34 -15.23
N TYR A 666 8.80 6.35 -14.36
CA TYR A 666 9.31 5.04 -14.73
C TYR A 666 8.40 4.31 -15.72
N PHE A 667 7.09 4.28 -15.47
CA PHE A 667 6.10 3.67 -16.36
C PHE A 667 6.15 4.28 -17.77
N ILE A 668 6.18 5.61 -17.86
CA ILE A 668 6.17 6.31 -19.16
C ILE A 668 7.54 6.22 -19.85
N THR A 669 8.64 6.43 -19.13
CA THR A 669 9.97 6.60 -19.72
C THR A 669 10.72 5.29 -19.90
N VAL A 670 10.43 4.26 -19.09
CA VAL A 670 11.11 2.96 -19.15
C VAL A 670 10.18 1.87 -19.71
N LEU A 671 8.99 1.66 -19.13
CA LEU A 671 8.12 0.55 -19.53
C LEU A 671 7.45 0.77 -20.90
N GLN A 672 7.13 2.01 -21.25
CA GLN A 672 6.56 2.37 -22.55
C GLN A 672 7.62 2.80 -23.58
N ALA A 673 8.90 2.70 -23.24
CA ALA A 673 9.99 3.05 -24.13
C ALA A 673 10.02 2.17 -25.39
N SER A 674 10.39 2.76 -26.53
CA SER A 674 10.81 2.02 -27.71
C SER A 674 12.29 1.64 -27.62
N THR A 675 12.70 0.58 -28.33
CA THR A 675 14.03 -0.06 -28.25
C THR A 675 15.17 0.69 -28.95
N ASP A 676 15.28 2.01 -28.78
CA ASP A 676 16.43 2.83 -29.23
C ASP A 676 16.39 4.20 -28.53
N ASN A 677 16.58 4.21 -27.21
CA ASN A 677 16.55 5.45 -26.42
C ASN A 677 17.48 5.39 -25.19
N ILE A 678 17.45 6.41 -24.34
CA ILE A 678 18.32 6.50 -23.16
C ILE A 678 18.19 5.33 -22.17
N VAL A 679 17.12 4.53 -22.27
CA VAL A 679 16.89 3.36 -21.41
C VAL A 679 17.95 2.27 -21.65
N GLU A 680 18.53 2.20 -22.85
CA GLU A 680 19.63 1.26 -23.17
C GLU A 680 20.90 1.54 -22.38
N LEU A 681 21.06 2.77 -21.89
CA LEU A 681 22.20 3.16 -21.05
C LEU A 681 22.01 2.72 -19.59
N LEU A 682 20.77 2.36 -19.21
CA LEU A 682 20.42 1.96 -17.85
C LEU A 682 20.68 0.46 -17.65
N PRO A 683 21.09 0.04 -16.44
CA PRO A 683 21.32 -1.37 -16.16
C PRO A 683 20.05 -2.19 -16.36
N ASN A 684 20.18 -3.31 -17.09
CA ASN A 684 19.06 -4.17 -17.46
C ASN A 684 17.91 -3.39 -18.14
N ASN A 685 18.21 -2.47 -19.06
CA ASN A 685 17.23 -1.61 -19.74
C ASN A 685 16.27 -0.89 -18.76
N GLY A 686 16.80 -0.44 -17.62
CA GLY A 686 16.03 0.30 -16.61
C GLY A 686 15.34 -0.56 -15.55
N TYR A 687 15.26 -1.89 -15.71
CA TYR A 687 14.62 -2.79 -14.73
C TYR A 687 15.48 -3.07 -13.48
N SER A 688 16.59 -2.34 -13.30
CA SER A 688 17.43 -2.43 -12.10
C SER A 688 17.02 -1.41 -11.03
N VAL A 689 17.16 -1.78 -9.76
CA VAL A 689 16.98 -0.87 -8.61
C VAL A 689 17.87 0.38 -8.72
N ARG A 690 19.02 0.26 -9.40
CA ARG A 690 19.94 1.37 -9.66
C ARG A 690 19.29 2.52 -10.45
N THR A 691 18.25 2.25 -11.23
CA THR A 691 17.47 3.27 -11.94
C THR A 691 16.89 4.33 -10.99
N LEU A 692 16.61 3.97 -9.72
CA LEU A 692 16.12 4.93 -8.71
C LEU A 692 17.13 6.07 -8.42
N LEU A 693 18.42 5.86 -8.67
CA LEU A 693 19.46 6.89 -8.52
C LEU A 693 19.19 8.10 -9.43
N TRP A 694 18.58 7.89 -10.60
CA TRP A 694 18.17 8.98 -11.49
C TRP A 694 17.00 9.80 -10.96
N GLY A 695 16.19 9.24 -10.06
CA GLY A 695 15.24 10.03 -9.25
C GLY A 695 15.94 10.87 -8.19
N CYS A 696 17.06 10.41 -7.63
CA CYS A 696 17.81 11.17 -6.62
C CYS A 696 18.60 12.34 -7.22
N TYR A 697 19.06 12.23 -8.47
CA TYR A 697 19.91 13.24 -9.11
C TYR A 697 19.26 14.64 -9.19
N PRO A 698 18.01 14.82 -9.67
CA PRO A 698 17.33 16.10 -9.67
C PRO A 698 17.15 16.68 -8.26
N VAL A 699 16.89 15.83 -7.25
CA VAL A 699 16.77 16.26 -5.85
C VAL A 699 18.08 16.91 -5.41
N LEU A 700 19.22 16.23 -5.62
CA LEU A 700 20.53 16.76 -5.28
C LEU A 700 20.80 18.11 -5.96
N LEU A 701 20.62 18.18 -7.28
CA LEU A 701 20.93 19.36 -8.09
C LEU A 701 20.06 20.56 -7.69
N VAL A 702 18.75 20.36 -7.66
CA VAL A 702 17.78 21.46 -7.48
C VAL A 702 17.75 21.95 -6.04
N PHE A 703 17.88 21.06 -5.04
CA PHE A 703 17.99 21.51 -3.64
C PHE A 703 19.30 22.24 -3.39
N SER A 704 20.42 21.78 -3.98
CA SER A 704 21.69 22.50 -3.90
C SER A 704 21.59 23.89 -4.54
N ALA A 705 20.94 24.01 -5.70
CA ALA A 705 20.71 25.30 -6.36
C ALA A 705 19.90 26.27 -5.48
N HIS A 706 18.82 25.78 -4.85
CA HIS A 706 18.00 26.58 -3.93
C HIS A 706 18.75 26.97 -2.67
N PHE A 707 19.58 26.06 -2.13
CA PHE A 707 20.45 26.34 -1.00
C PHE A 707 21.39 27.49 -1.35
N LEU A 708 22.16 27.40 -2.44
CA LEU A 708 23.07 28.45 -2.90
C LEU A 708 22.35 29.78 -3.17
N ALA A 709 21.17 29.71 -3.77
CA ALA A 709 20.35 30.89 -4.06
C ALA A 709 19.83 31.59 -2.80
N SER A 710 19.81 30.91 -1.65
CA SER A 710 19.37 31.45 -0.36
C SER A 710 20.48 32.05 0.51
N ARG A 711 21.75 31.85 0.14
CA ARG A 711 22.93 32.26 0.93
C ARG A 711 23.36 33.70 0.69
N ASN A 712 23.91 34.34 1.71
CA ASN A 712 24.53 35.66 1.61
C ASN A 712 26.05 35.55 1.56
N PHE A 713 26.62 35.59 0.35
CA PHE A 713 28.07 35.42 0.14
C PHE A 713 28.96 36.48 0.81
N ARG A 714 28.40 37.55 1.39
CA ARG A 714 29.17 38.50 2.20
C ARG A 714 29.63 37.92 3.54
N ARG A 715 29.03 36.83 4.00
CA ARG A 715 29.43 36.13 5.23
C ARG A 715 30.37 34.98 4.87
N LEU A 716 31.55 34.93 5.50
CA LEU A 716 32.56 33.90 5.27
C LEU A 716 31.98 32.48 5.45
N VAL A 717 31.16 32.27 6.48
CA VAL A 717 30.50 30.98 6.75
C VAL A 717 29.53 30.58 5.63
N ASP A 718 28.74 31.51 5.10
CA ASP A 718 27.82 31.21 3.99
C ASP A 718 28.60 30.95 2.69
N ALA A 719 29.73 31.63 2.49
CA ALA A 719 30.62 31.40 1.34
C ALA A 719 31.30 30.02 1.42
N SER A 720 31.88 29.65 2.58
CA SER A 720 32.53 28.35 2.76
C SER A 720 31.55 27.19 2.63
N MET A 721 30.36 27.29 3.24
CA MET A 721 29.29 26.29 3.08
C MET A 721 28.83 26.15 1.64
N SER A 722 28.83 27.24 0.88
CA SER A 722 28.46 27.22 -0.54
C SER A 722 29.51 26.50 -1.39
N VAL A 723 30.80 26.76 -1.15
CA VAL A 723 31.90 26.03 -1.79
C VAL A 723 31.81 24.53 -1.47
N MET A 724 31.58 24.18 -0.20
CA MET A 724 31.42 22.80 0.24
C MET A 724 30.24 22.12 -0.46
N VAL A 725 29.07 22.78 -0.56
CA VAL A 725 27.90 22.23 -1.26
C VAL A 725 28.16 22.04 -2.75
N VAL A 726 28.86 22.98 -3.41
CA VAL A 726 29.24 22.83 -4.83
C VAL A 726 30.11 21.59 -5.01
N ILE A 727 31.20 21.45 -4.24
CA ILE A 727 32.12 20.30 -4.32
C ILE A 727 31.38 19.00 -3.99
N ALA A 728 30.66 18.95 -2.87
CA ALA A 728 29.94 17.75 -2.45
C ALA A 728 28.87 17.35 -3.47
N SER A 729 28.12 18.32 -4.01
CA SER A 729 27.12 18.02 -5.04
C SER A 729 27.74 17.46 -6.30
N ALA A 730 28.90 17.98 -6.74
CA ALA A 730 29.59 17.50 -7.93
C ALA A 730 30.11 16.07 -7.76
N VAL A 731 30.73 15.78 -6.61
CA VAL A 731 31.24 14.43 -6.29
C VAL A 731 30.09 13.43 -6.15
N VAL A 732 29.07 13.74 -5.36
CA VAL A 732 27.92 12.85 -5.16
C VAL A 732 27.13 12.70 -6.45
N GLY A 733 26.97 13.78 -7.24
CA GLY A 733 26.28 13.74 -8.53
C GLY A 733 26.98 12.82 -9.52
N TYR A 734 28.32 12.84 -9.57
CA TYR A 734 29.09 11.91 -10.40
C TYR A 734 28.87 10.46 -9.95
N GLN A 735 28.90 10.18 -8.63
CA GLN A 735 28.66 8.82 -8.13
C GLN A 735 27.25 8.34 -8.44
N ILE A 736 26.23 9.19 -8.29
CA ILE A 736 24.85 8.88 -8.67
C ILE A 736 24.76 8.52 -10.16
N ALA A 737 25.40 9.29 -11.03
CA ALA A 737 25.39 9.03 -12.47
C ALA A 737 26.19 7.76 -12.84
N ASN A 738 27.36 7.56 -12.24
CA ASN A 738 28.24 6.42 -12.51
C ASN A 738 27.64 5.09 -12.05
N TYR A 739 26.98 5.05 -10.88
CA TYR A 739 26.29 3.84 -10.40
C TYR A 739 24.88 3.69 -10.96
N GLY A 740 24.25 4.78 -11.40
CA GLY A 740 22.91 4.78 -11.99
C GLY A 740 22.86 4.28 -13.43
N PHE A 741 23.98 4.38 -14.15
CA PHE A 741 24.14 3.81 -15.50
C PHE A 741 24.74 2.40 -15.47
N ASP A 742 24.63 1.69 -16.60
CA ASP A 742 25.35 0.42 -16.78
C ASP A 742 26.87 0.67 -16.82
N PHE A 743 27.64 -0.35 -16.46
CA PHE A 743 29.10 -0.27 -16.44
C PHE A 743 29.69 -0.24 -17.85
N ILE A 744 29.07 -0.97 -18.78
CA ILE A 744 29.54 -1.05 -20.16
C ILE A 744 28.38 -1.31 -21.11
N VAL A 745 28.35 -0.59 -22.23
CA VAL A 745 27.39 -0.77 -23.30
C VAL A 745 28.15 -1.19 -24.56
N ILE A 746 27.70 -2.25 -25.21
CA ILE A 746 28.27 -2.74 -26.47
C ILE A 746 27.31 -2.34 -27.59
N LYS A 747 27.67 -1.31 -28.36
CA LYS A 747 26.88 -0.83 -29.51
C LYS A 747 27.82 -0.49 -30.66
N TYR A 748 27.38 -0.75 -31.89
CA TYR A 748 28.16 -0.49 -33.12
C TYR A 748 29.55 -1.18 -33.13
N GLY A 749 29.67 -2.38 -32.54
CA GLY A 749 30.92 -3.14 -32.49
C GLY A 749 31.99 -2.55 -31.56
N ARG A 750 31.62 -1.64 -30.65
CA ARG A 750 32.53 -1.03 -29.66
C ARG A 750 31.91 -1.09 -28.27
N ALA A 751 32.77 -1.17 -27.26
CA ALA A 751 32.38 -1.12 -25.86
C ALA A 751 32.75 0.25 -25.26
N PHE A 752 31.80 0.90 -24.61
CA PHE A 752 31.99 2.22 -23.98
C PHE A 752 31.12 2.34 -22.73
N THR A 753 31.47 3.25 -21.82
CA THR A 753 30.61 3.60 -20.69
C THR A 753 29.50 4.56 -21.13
N PRO A 754 28.30 4.52 -20.54
CA PRO A 754 27.24 5.49 -20.81
C PRO A 754 27.64 6.95 -20.65
N LEU A 755 28.50 7.26 -19.67
CA LEU A 755 29.00 8.62 -19.48
C LEU A 755 29.96 9.05 -20.60
N GLN A 756 30.78 8.14 -21.13
CA GLN A 756 31.57 8.42 -22.34
C GLN A 756 30.65 8.69 -23.54
N PHE A 757 29.58 7.90 -23.70
CA PHE A 757 28.57 8.13 -24.73
C PHE A 757 27.97 9.53 -24.67
N LEU A 758 27.59 9.98 -23.46
CA LEU A 758 26.90 11.25 -23.28
C LEU A 758 27.83 12.48 -23.38
N LEU A 759 29.06 12.36 -22.86
CA LEU A 759 29.96 13.50 -22.66
C LEU A 759 31.09 13.63 -23.68
N SER A 760 31.31 12.62 -24.54
CA SER A 760 32.42 12.70 -25.49
C SER A 760 32.13 13.66 -26.64
N PRO A 761 33.17 14.30 -27.22
CA PRO A 761 32.97 15.28 -28.29
C PRO A 761 32.56 14.66 -29.63
N ARG A 762 32.77 13.35 -29.84
CA ARG A 762 32.48 12.61 -31.08
C ARG A 762 32.05 11.16 -30.79
N ARG A 763 31.16 10.58 -31.60
CA ARG A 763 30.70 9.18 -31.50
C ARG A 763 31.80 8.13 -31.74
N GLY A 764 32.99 8.53 -32.23
CA GLY A 764 34.10 7.63 -32.57
C GLY A 764 35.38 7.80 -31.75
N GLU A 765 35.46 8.86 -30.92
CA GLU A 765 36.61 9.22 -30.08
C GLU A 765 36.11 9.52 -28.66
N TRP A 766 36.27 8.53 -27.77
CA TRP A 766 35.79 8.61 -26.39
C TRP A 766 36.81 9.29 -25.48
N ILE A 767 36.32 10.07 -24.51
CA ILE A 767 37.18 10.66 -23.47
C ILE A 767 37.72 9.53 -22.56
N ASP A 768 38.98 9.64 -22.16
CA ASP A 768 39.60 8.73 -21.20
C ASP A 768 38.84 8.69 -19.87
N THR A 769 38.78 7.49 -19.27
CA THR A 769 38.04 7.26 -18.02
C THR A 769 38.59 8.08 -16.86
N ASP A 770 39.86 8.49 -16.90
CA ASP A 770 40.50 9.32 -15.86
C ASP A 770 40.07 10.79 -15.92
N VAL A 771 39.68 11.27 -17.11
CA VAL A 771 39.27 12.66 -17.36
C VAL A 771 37.75 12.82 -17.23
N LEU A 772 37.00 11.73 -17.45
CA LEU A 772 35.53 11.70 -17.43
C LEU A 772 34.89 12.27 -16.15
N PRO A 773 35.37 11.98 -14.92
CA PRO A 773 34.80 12.55 -13.70
C PRO A 773 34.90 14.07 -13.67
N TRP A 774 36.03 14.62 -14.12
CA TRP A 774 36.29 16.06 -14.13
C TRP A 774 35.39 16.80 -15.12
N VAL A 775 35.17 16.21 -16.31
CA VAL A 775 34.25 16.77 -17.32
C VAL A 775 32.83 16.79 -16.77
N PHE A 776 32.36 15.68 -16.19
CA PHE A 776 31.03 15.61 -15.59
C PHE A 776 30.86 16.65 -14.46
N MET A 777 31.81 16.70 -13.51
CA MET A 777 31.77 17.63 -12.38
C MET A 777 31.78 19.10 -12.85
N GLY A 778 32.54 19.41 -13.90
CA GLY A 778 32.54 20.74 -14.52
C GLY A 778 31.19 21.11 -15.12
N VAL A 779 30.58 20.22 -15.91
CA VAL A 779 29.24 20.43 -16.51
C VAL A 779 28.19 20.59 -15.43
N GLN A 780 28.17 19.70 -14.43
CA GLN A 780 27.22 19.79 -13.32
C GLN A 780 27.36 21.10 -12.55
N THR A 781 28.60 21.53 -12.28
CA THR A 781 28.85 22.79 -11.56
C THR A 781 28.34 23.99 -12.36
N ALA A 782 28.56 24.01 -13.68
CA ALA A 782 28.04 25.06 -14.55
C ALA A 782 26.49 25.13 -14.51
N VAL A 783 25.82 23.98 -14.60
CA VAL A 783 24.35 23.89 -14.50
C VAL A 783 23.87 24.35 -13.13
N LEU A 784 24.53 23.91 -12.05
CA LEU A 784 24.19 24.29 -10.67
C LEU A 784 24.30 25.80 -10.46
N VAL A 785 25.38 26.42 -10.95
CA VAL A 785 25.60 27.87 -10.88
C VAL A 785 24.52 28.60 -11.66
N LEU A 786 24.28 28.22 -12.92
CA LEU A 786 23.23 28.82 -13.76
C LEU A 786 21.85 28.76 -13.08
N TYR A 787 21.50 27.59 -12.54
CA TYR A 787 20.24 27.40 -11.81
C TYR A 787 20.19 28.32 -10.58
N SER A 788 21.25 28.37 -9.77
CA SER A 788 21.30 29.21 -8.56
C SER A 788 21.18 30.70 -8.87
N VAL A 789 21.80 31.18 -9.95
CA VAL A 789 21.72 32.56 -10.43
C VAL A 789 20.29 32.87 -10.89
N SER A 790 19.70 31.98 -11.69
CA SER A 790 18.31 32.10 -12.15
C SER A 790 17.35 32.21 -10.97
N LEU A 791 17.52 31.36 -9.95
CA LEU A 791 16.71 31.42 -8.72
C LEU A 791 16.91 32.72 -7.94
N ARG A 792 18.11 33.31 -7.90
CA ARG A 792 18.35 34.61 -7.26
C ARG A 792 17.63 35.74 -7.99
N VAL A 793 17.67 35.73 -9.32
CA VAL A 793 16.92 36.67 -10.14
C VAL A 793 15.42 36.51 -9.91
N ALA A 794 14.92 35.28 -9.85
CA ALA A 794 13.52 35.01 -9.47
C ALA A 794 13.18 35.59 -8.09
N GLY A 795 14.11 35.55 -7.14
CA GLY A 795 13.98 36.14 -5.81
C GLY A 795 13.77 37.66 -5.79
N LEU A 796 14.24 38.41 -6.81
CA LEU A 796 13.97 39.85 -6.94
C LEU A 796 12.49 40.14 -7.18
N TRP A 797 11.78 39.17 -7.75
CA TRP A 797 10.38 39.26 -8.16
C TRP A 797 9.43 38.58 -7.18
N VAL A 798 9.97 37.90 -6.18
CA VAL A 798 9.21 37.39 -5.02
C VAL A 798 8.94 38.57 -4.07
N PRO A 799 7.68 38.95 -3.81
CA PRO A 799 7.36 40.07 -2.94
C PRO A 799 8.01 39.97 -1.56
N ARG A 800 8.49 41.11 -1.02
CA ARG A 800 9.27 41.17 0.23
C ARG A 800 8.61 40.48 1.43
N ARG A 801 7.27 40.36 1.49
CA ARG A 801 6.57 39.57 2.52
C ARG A 801 6.89 38.07 2.47
N ALA A 802 7.17 37.52 1.29
CA ALA A 802 7.65 36.15 1.09
C ALA A 802 9.20 36.05 1.08
N ALA A 803 9.91 37.15 0.78
CA ALA A 803 11.37 37.17 0.67
C ALA A 803 12.13 37.63 1.95
N SER A 804 11.47 38.15 2.99
CA SER A 804 12.16 38.65 4.21
C SER A 804 11.94 37.80 5.48
N PRO A 805 12.71 36.72 5.67
CA PRO A 805 12.90 36.18 7.02
C PRO A 805 14.32 36.42 7.58
N PHE A 806 15.36 36.47 6.74
CA PHE A 806 16.76 36.56 7.22
C PHE A 806 17.13 37.90 7.88
N LYS A 807 16.35 38.97 7.71
CA LYS A 807 16.57 40.25 8.39
C LYS A 807 15.99 40.32 9.81
N LYS A 808 15.09 39.41 10.20
CA LYS A 808 14.47 39.47 11.54
C LYS A 808 15.31 38.83 12.62
N VAL A 809 16.18 37.87 12.30
CA VAL A 809 17.06 37.22 13.29
C VAL A 809 18.14 38.19 13.79
N GLY A 810 18.80 38.94 12.90
CA GLY A 810 19.84 39.91 13.31
C GLY A 810 19.35 41.19 14.00
N LYS A 811 18.04 41.50 13.94
CA LYS A 811 17.46 42.60 14.72
C LYS A 811 16.97 42.17 16.11
N ALA A 812 16.65 40.89 16.30
CA ALA A 812 16.26 40.36 17.60
C ALA A 812 17.47 40.29 18.57
N GLU A 813 18.67 39.94 18.08
CA GLU A 813 19.89 39.93 18.91
C GLU A 813 20.30 41.34 19.37
N ASN A 814 20.22 42.36 18.52
CA ASN A 814 20.54 43.73 18.92
C ASN A 814 19.51 44.36 19.88
N ALA A 815 18.24 43.97 19.79
CA ALA A 815 17.18 44.47 20.67
C ALA A 815 17.21 43.83 22.07
N TYR A 816 17.78 42.63 22.22
CA TYR A 816 18.00 42.01 23.53
C TYR A 816 19.21 42.61 24.27
N SER A 817 20.28 43.02 23.56
CA SER A 817 21.47 43.63 24.20
C SER A 817 21.24 45.06 24.72
N THR A 818 20.25 45.79 24.20
CA THR A 818 19.96 47.18 24.60
C THR A 818 18.87 47.30 25.67
N ARG A 819 18.18 46.20 26.02
CA ARG A 819 17.18 46.17 27.10
C ARG A 819 17.70 45.62 28.43
N SER A 820 18.93 45.09 28.49
CA SER A 820 19.57 44.68 29.75
C SER A 820 20.53 45.74 30.32
N ALA A 821 20.52 46.96 29.80
CA ALA A 821 21.39 48.07 30.23
C ALA A 821 20.60 49.39 30.46
N ARG A 822 19.31 49.29 30.82
CA ARG A 822 18.52 50.41 31.35
C ARG A 822 17.64 49.95 32.50
#